data_AF-A0A9Q1GA11-F1
#
_entry.id   AF-A0A9Q1GA11-F1
#
_cell.length_a   1.000
_cell.length_b   1.000
_cell.length_c   1.000
_cell.angle_alpha   90.00
_cell.angle_beta   90.00
_cell.angle_gamma   90.00
#
_symmetry.space_group_name_H-M   'P 1'
#
loop_
_entity.id
_entity.type
_entity.pdbx_description
1 polymer ?
#
loop_
_entity_poly.entity_id
_entity_poly.type
_entity_poly.pdbx_seq_one_letter_code
_entity_poly.pdbx_strand_id
1 'polypeptide(L)'
;MGGLQKKKYERGAATNYITRNKARKKLQLSLADFRRLCILKGIYPHEPKHKKKVNKGSTAPRTFYLLKDIRFLLHEPIVRKFRDYKVFVRKLRKAYGKAEWTNVQRLRENKPGYKLDHIIKERYPTFIDALRDVDDSLSMCFLFSTFARTGKCHVQTIQLCRRLSVEWMNYIITSRSLRKVFLSIKGIYYQAEVLGQPITWLVPYQFAHNHPTDVDYRVMATFTEFYTTLLGFVNFRLYQSLNLLYPPKLDVKSEVDLKAEFDEDYAMDSESYLEKLAALSASLARVVSTAEDEEAELDQFPAEGEDAETLEAREKLQKEQDAQKKLFEGLKLYLNREVPREPLAFVLRCFGAQVSWDKSLCIGGTYDVADETITHQIVDRPNTDQQYINRYYVQPQWVFDSVNGKLVLPVVDYFPGVTLPPHLSPFVEEKDGDYVPPEKLKLMALQRGERPEREQEEEEEEEEEEEEDDDDDEEGEEEEEMDDEELTDEKNLKEMEKQRTQGKALSVKVTPGKAKMENRMRTEQEEKAEEKRLAIMMMKKKEKYLYDKIMFGKKRKVREANKLAAKRKAHEDASKADKKKKKAKKHSAAFSYTFWIYALWGSLQTRTMLGKQGRQWKSMCKGLVLGTFLTSCMILLYCLSAPQVQIDVPEVPVPYSCAHRPARAWARARPVSNSSQNAAGQAGTCTTKVDIMFMKTHKTASSTFINILFRFGEKHQLKFAFPDSRNDFFYPSSFQRSQVKDYRPGMCFNIMCNHMRFNEAEVAKLLPADTAYITILRDPAELFESSFHYFGRLAPFTWKISGEDKLFEFLQDPMRYFDPEGYNSFYLKNLLFFDFGYDNTLEPGDPRVDESIQAIGRRFQLVMLVEHFEESLILLKDALCWEMDDLLFFKLNARKGSTISKLTPELKARALEWNGVDWKLYQHFNATFWQRVEAYGRERMARDVEELRRRNEEMATICIEGGQAVEAGSIQETAMQPWQPIGEKSIMGYNLKKNIDKRHRKLCRKMLTPELQYLTELGVNLWITKLWGRVRDIINW
;
A
#
# COMPACT_ATOMS: atom_id res chain seq x y z
N MET A 1 60.52 -48.30 1.68
CA MET A 1 59.36 -48.16 2.60
C MET A 1 58.11 -47.79 1.81
N GLY A 2 57.14 -48.70 1.64
CA GLY A 2 55.89 -48.43 0.92
C GLY A 2 54.81 -47.85 1.83
N GLY A 3 54.52 -46.55 1.72
CA GLY A 3 53.43 -45.93 2.47
C GLY A 3 52.05 -46.32 1.91
N LEU A 4 51.13 -46.73 2.78
CA LEU A 4 49.76 -47.15 2.42
C LEU A 4 49.08 -46.18 1.44
N GLN A 5 48.44 -46.75 0.41
CA GLN A 5 47.87 -45.99 -0.71
C GLN A 5 46.77 -45.03 -0.22
N LYS A 6 47.04 -43.73 -0.32
CA LYS A 6 46.22 -42.66 0.26
C LYS A 6 44.85 -42.58 -0.44
N LYS A 7 43.76 -42.74 0.33
CA LYS A 7 42.39 -42.73 -0.20
C LYS A 7 42.05 -41.42 -0.90
N LYS A 8 41.30 -41.52 -2.01
CA LYS A 8 40.88 -40.36 -2.82
C LYS A 8 40.03 -39.39 -1.98
N TYR A 9 40.28 -38.10 -2.15
CA TYR A 9 39.60 -36.98 -1.47
C TYR A 9 39.90 -36.78 0.04
N GLU A 10 40.93 -37.43 0.60
CA GLU A 10 41.32 -37.25 2.01
C GLU A 10 42.46 -36.23 2.24
N ARG A 11 42.98 -35.59 1.18
CA ARG A 11 44.01 -34.51 1.26
C ARG A 11 43.81 -33.43 0.18
N GLY A 12 44.46 -32.28 0.37
CA GLY A 12 44.50 -31.16 -0.58
C GLY A 12 43.20 -30.35 -0.63
N ALA A 13 42.87 -29.74 -1.77
CA ALA A 13 41.67 -28.91 -1.90
C ALA A 13 40.38 -29.58 -1.41
N ALA A 14 40.24 -30.91 -1.54
CA ALA A 14 39.07 -31.65 -1.07
C ALA A 14 38.85 -31.63 0.47
N THR A 15 39.90 -31.37 1.26
CA THR A 15 39.80 -31.17 2.72
C THR A 15 39.66 -29.71 3.13
N ASN A 16 40.08 -28.77 2.28
CA ASN A 16 40.11 -27.34 2.62
C ASN A 16 38.70 -26.69 2.60
N TYR A 17 37.77 -27.26 1.83
CA TYR A 17 36.42 -26.72 1.64
C TYR A 17 35.33 -27.63 2.23
N ILE A 18 34.26 -27.02 2.73
CA ILE A 18 33.08 -27.71 3.27
C ILE A 18 31.79 -27.13 2.69
N THR A 19 30.96 -27.99 2.08
CA THR A 19 29.64 -27.59 1.54
C THR A 19 28.73 -27.05 2.66
N ARG A 20 27.93 -26.01 2.38
CA ARG A 20 26.95 -25.40 3.31
C ARG A 20 26.14 -26.39 4.16
N ASN A 21 25.65 -27.48 3.56
CA ASN A 21 24.86 -28.50 4.27
C ASN A 21 25.68 -29.32 5.28
N LYS A 22 26.97 -29.54 5.05
CA LYS A 22 27.89 -30.18 6.01
C LYS A 22 28.29 -29.20 7.12
N ALA A 23 28.60 -27.95 6.78
CA ALA A 23 28.93 -26.90 7.75
C ALA A 23 27.80 -26.69 8.78
N ARG A 24 26.56 -26.51 8.29
CA ARG A 24 25.36 -26.41 9.14
C ARG A 24 25.16 -27.63 10.04
N LYS A 25 25.39 -28.86 9.53
CA LYS A 25 25.33 -30.09 10.35
C LYS A 25 26.41 -30.09 11.44
N LYS A 26 27.65 -29.69 11.13
CA LYS A 26 28.77 -29.68 12.08
C LYS A 26 28.54 -28.70 13.25
N LEU A 27 28.04 -27.49 12.96
CA LEU A 27 27.71 -26.47 13.98
C LEU A 27 26.38 -26.74 14.72
N GLN A 28 25.58 -27.71 14.24
CA GLN A 28 24.25 -28.06 14.77
C GLN A 28 23.21 -26.92 14.73
N LEU A 29 23.36 -25.97 13.80
CA LEU A 29 22.50 -24.80 13.66
C LEU A 29 21.37 -24.98 12.63
N SER A 30 20.35 -24.12 12.67
CA SER A 30 19.37 -24.00 11.57
C SER A 30 20.00 -23.27 10.37
N LEU A 31 19.33 -23.27 9.21
CA LEU A 31 19.84 -22.54 8.04
C LEU A 31 19.78 -21.02 8.24
N ALA A 32 18.83 -20.52 9.03
CA ALA A 32 18.70 -19.10 9.35
C ALA A 32 19.81 -18.67 10.32
N ASP A 33 19.97 -19.37 11.45
CA ASP A 33 21.02 -19.06 12.43
C ASP A 33 22.42 -19.23 11.84
N PHE A 34 22.64 -20.22 10.95
CA PHE A 34 23.90 -20.36 10.22
C PHE A 34 24.17 -19.15 9.30
N ARG A 35 23.16 -18.68 8.54
CA ARG A 35 23.30 -17.46 7.71
C ARG A 35 23.62 -16.23 8.56
N ARG A 36 22.87 -16.02 9.65
CA ARG A 36 23.10 -14.90 10.59
C ARG A 36 24.52 -14.95 11.16
N LEU A 37 24.98 -16.11 11.61
CA LEU A 37 26.33 -16.28 12.14
C LEU A 37 27.44 -15.98 11.12
N CYS A 38 27.26 -16.43 9.87
CA CYS A 38 28.18 -16.11 8.78
C CYS A 38 28.22 -14.60 8.48
N ILE A 39 27.06 -13.92 8.47
CA ILE A 39 26.99 -12.47 8.24
C ILE A 39 27.70 -11.71 9.38
N LEU A 40 27.36 -12.03 10.64
CA LEU A 40 27.95 -11.37 11.81
C LEU A 40 29.49 -11.51 11.84
N LYS A 41 30.04 -12.69 11.54
CA LYS A 41 31.50 -12.94 11.54
C LYS A 41 32.19 -12.68 10.19
N GLY A 42 31.52 -12.10 9.19
CA GLY A 42 32.12 -11.82 7.87
C GLY A 42 32.58 -13.05 7.08
N ILE A 43 31.93 -14.21 7.24
CA ILE A 43 32.33 -15.48 6.62
C ILE A 43 31.53 -15.73 5.33
N TYR A 44 32.17 -15.42 4.21
CA TYR A 44 31.61 -15.52 2.87
C TYR A 44 31.70 -16.95 2.27
N PRO A 45 30.84 -17.30 1.30
CA PRO A 45 31.03 -18.50 0.51
C PRO A 45 32.23 -18.34 -0.45
N HIS A 46 32.98 -19.40 -0.69
CA HIS A 46 34.11 -19.40 -1.62
C HIS A 46 33.91 -20.36 -2.81
N GLU A 47 34.35 -19.93 -3.98
CA GLU A 47 34.44 -20.71 -5.22
C GLU A 47 35.77 -21.50 -5.24
N PRO A 48 35.77 -22.84 -5.19
CA PRO A 48 37.02 -23.61 -5.22
C PRO A 48 37.55 -23.79 -6.64
N LYS A 49 38.81 -23.37 -6.91
CA LYS A 49 39.49 -23.49 -8.23
C LYS A 49 39.27 -24.84 -8.95
N HIS A 50 39.21 -25.96 -8.21
CA HIS A 50 38.89 -27.28 -8.77
C HIS A 50 37.56 -27.86 -8.25
N LYS A 51 36.44 -27.30 -8.72
CA LYS A 51 35.05 -27.68 -8.35
C LYS A 51 34.83 -29.21 -8.35
N LYS A 52 35.22 -29.92 -9.42
CA LYS A 52 35.13 -31.39 -9.54
C LYS A 52 35.87 -32.13 -8.40
N LYS A 53 37.09 -31.70 -8.04
CA LYS A 53 37.94 -32.34 -7.01
C LYS A 53 37.39 -32.15 -5.60
N VAL A 54 36.84 -30.97 -5.29
CA VAL A 54 36.23 -30.67 -3.99
C VAL A 54 34.88 -31.35 -3.80
N ASN A 55 34.08 -31.45 -4.86
CA ASN A 55 32.72 -31.99 -4.81
C ASN A 55 32.66 -33.53 -5.03
N LYS A 56 33.79 -34.23 -4.85
CA LYS A 56 33.96 -35.68 -5.07
C LYS A 56 33.47 -36.16 -6.44
N GLY A 57 33.87 -35.47 -7.51
CA GLY A 57 33.57 -35.80 -8.91
C GLY A 57 32.38 -35.04 -9.52
N SER A 58 31.45 -34.53 -8.70
CA SER A 58 30.24 -33.86 -9.21
C SER A 58 30.49 -32.41 -9.65
N THR A 59 29.96 -32.01 -10.80
CA THR A 59 29.97 -30.62 -11.29
C THR A 59 28.85 -29.75 -10.71
N ALA A 60 27.89 -30.33 -9.98
CA ALA A 60 26.66 -29.64 -9.57
C ALA A 60 26.92 -28.39 -8.70
N PRO A 61 26.27 -27.24 -8.99
CA PRO A 61 26.51 -25.96 -8.31
C PRO A 61 26.17 -26.04 -6.82
N ARG A 62 27.16 -25.71 -5.98
CA ARG A 62 27.08 -25.82 -4.51
C ARG A 62 27.91 -24.72 -3.85
N THR A 63 27.33 -24.00 -2.90
CA THR A 63 28.08 -23.10 -2.01
C THR A 63 29.00 -23.87 -1.06
N PHE A 64 30.29 -23.56 -1.12
CA PHE A 64 31.33 -24.02 -0.20
C PHE A 64 31.76 -22.89 0.74
N TYR A 65 32.34 -23.26 1.88
CA TYR A 65 33.02 -22.40 2.85
C TYR A 65 34.37 -23.03 3.18
N LEU A 66 35.34 -22.32 3.73
CA LEU A 66 36.60 -22.96 4.12
C LEU A 66 36.41 -23.74 5.44
N LEU A 67 37.10 -24.86 5.57
CA LEU A 67 37.02 -25.69 6.78
C LEU A 67 37.65 -24.99 7.99
N LYS A 68 38.55 -24.02 7.78
CA LYS A 68 39.15 -23.19 8.85
C LYS A 68 38.09 -22.29 9.51
N ASP A 69 37.31 -21.54 8.73
CA ASP A 69 36.27 -20.63 9.25
C ASP A 69 35.15 -21.42 9.96
N ILE A 70 34.77 -22.58 9.44
CA ILE A 70 33.80 -23.48 10.07
C ILE A 70 34.37 -24.23 11.30
N ARG A 71 35.69 -24.22 11.53
CA ARG A 71 36.29 -24.58 12.83
C ARG A 71 36.22 -23.38 13.78
N PHE A 72 36.61 -22.19 13.35
CA PHE A 72 36.54 -20.94 14.14
C PHE A 72 35.12 -20.68 14.69
N LEU A 73 34.10 -20.76 13.83
CA LEU A 73 32.68 -20.66 14.22
C LEU A 73 32.19 -21.70 15.23
N LEU A 74 32.94 -22.76 15.52
CA LEU A 74 32.55 -23.76 16.52
C LEU A 74 32.78 -23.26 17.96
N HIS A 75 33.71 -22.32 18.14
CA HIS A 75 34.09 -21.76 19.45
C HIS A 75 33.38 -20.44 19.77
N GLU A 76 32.77 -19.79 18.77
CA GLU A 76 32.06 -18.50 18.86
C GLU A 76 30.94 -18.50 19.94
N PRO A 77 31.00 -17.63 20.97
CA PRO A 77 30.03 -17.60 22.06
C PRO A 77 28.58 -17.34 21.64
N ILE A 78 28.31 -16.62 20.53
CA ILE A 78 26.95 -16.43 20.02
C ILE A 78 26.27 -17.77 19.66
N VAL A 79 27.02 -18.82 19.31
CA VAL A 79 26.48 -20.17 19.08
C VAL A 79 25.81 -20.75 20.33
N ARG A 80 26.31 -20.39 21.53
CA ARG A 80 25.68 -20.77 22.81
C ARG A 80 24.38 -19.97 23.01
N LYS A 81 24.41 -18.65 22.83
CA LYS A 81 23.22 -17.78 22.93
C LYS A 81 22.10 -18.18 21.95
N PHE A 82 22.43 -18.62 20.74
CA PHE A 82 21.46 -19.20 19.78
C PHE A 82 20.86 -20.55 20.21
N ARG A 83 21.45 -21.25 21.18
CA ARG A 83 20.89 -22.45 21.84
C ARG A 83 20.04 -22.02 23.04
N ASP A 84 20.53 -21.10 23.86
CA ASP A 84 19.82 -20.54 25.02
C ASP A 84 18.48 -19.92 24.61
N TYR A 85 18.45 -19.14 23.53
CA TYR A 85 17.21 -18.59 22.97
C TYR A 85 16.21 -19.67 22.54
N LYS A 86 16.69 -20.83 22.04
CA LYS A 86 15.82 -21.97 21.71
C LYS A 86 15.34 -22.72 22.95
N VAL A 87 16.10 -22.73 24.04
CA VAL A 87 15.67 -23.24 25.35
C VAL A 87 14.61 -22.30 25.93
N PHE A 88 14.83 -20.99 25.88
CA PHE A 88 13.85 -19.95 26.26
C PHE A 88 12.53 -20.12 25.50
N VAL A 89 12.54 -20.18 24.16
CA VAL A 89 11.34 -20.41 23.35
C VAL A 89 10.62 -21.74 23.67
N ARG A 90 11.33 -22.76 24.17
CA ARG A 90 10.71 -24.01 24.67
C ARG A 90 10.11 -23.84 26.07
N LYS A 91 10.79 -23.15 26.99
CA LYS A 91 10.28 -22.82 28.34
C LYS A 91 9.03 -21.95 28.25
N LEU A 92 9.09 -20.87 27.47
CA LEU A 92 7.99 -19.94 27.22
C LEU A 92 6.77 -20.68 26.65
N ARG A 93 6.97 -21.55 25.64
CA ARG A 93 5.93 -22.46 25.13
C ARG A 93 5.31 -23.36 26.19
N LYS A 94 6.12 -23.92 27.10
CA LYS A 94 5.62 -24.80 28.16
C LYS A 94 4.78 -24.02 29.19
N ALA A 95 5.15 -22.78 29.48
CA ALA A 95 4.37 -21.90 30.36
C ALA A 95 3.04 -21.45 29.70
N TYR A 96 3.08 -20.95 28.47
CA TYR A 96 1.86 -20.62 27.70
C TYR A 96 0.91 -21.83 27.55
N GLY A 97 1.45 -23.00 27.18
CA GLY A 97 0.67 -24.24 27.04
C GLY A 97 0.12 -24.83 28.34
N LYS A 98 0.38 -24.17 29.47
CA LYS A 98 -0.19 -24.44 30.80
C LYS A 98 -1.01 -23.26 31.37
N ALA A 99 -1.08 -22.12 30.67
CA ALA A 99 -1.56 -20.83 31.20
C ALA A 99 -0.82 -20.32 32.48
N GLU A 100 0.48 -20.65 32.64
CA GLU A 100 1.32 -20.11 33.74
C GLU A 100 1.72 -18.64 33.47
N TRP A 101 0.79 -17.70 33.49
CA TRP A 101 1.00 -16.30 33.06
C TRP A 101 2.15 -15.57 33.78
N THR A 102 2.25 -15.68 35.11
CA THR A 102 3.37 -15.10 35.89
C THR A 102 4.73 -15.66 35.45
N ASN A 103 4.77 -16.94 35.08
CA ASN A 103 5.99 -17.60 34.59
C ASN A 103 6.30 -17.18 33.14
N VAL A 104 5.27 -16.95 32.30
CA VAL A 104 5.41 -16.34 30.96
C VAL A 104 6.02 -14.94 31.06
N GLN A 105 5.54 -14.10 31.98
CA GLN A 105 6.06 -12.75 32.20
C GLN A 105 7.52 -12.77 32.68
N ARG A 106 7.83 -13.51 33.75
CA ARG A 106 9.20 -13.67 34.25
C ARG A 106 10.17 -14.20 33.19
N LEU A 107 9.69 -15.08 32.29
CA LEU A 107 10.47 -15.54 31.14
C LEU A 107 10.64 -14.46 30.06
N ARG A 108 9.62 -13.66 29.76
CA ARG A 108 9.70 -12.50 28.83
C ARG A 108 10.73 -11.47 29.30
N GLU A 109 10.78 -11.18 30.59
CA GLU A 109 11.79 -10.31 31.23
C GLU A 109 13.19 -10.92 31.09
N ASN A 110 13.35 -12.21 31.43
CA ASN A 110 14.61 -12.96 31.33
C ASN A 110 14.92 -13.47 29.90
N LYS A 111 14.60 -12.67 28.86
CA LYS A 111 14.83 -12.97 27.45
C LYS A 111 16.34 -12.97 27.14
N PRO A 112 16.94 -14.09 26.70
CA PRO A 112 18.38 -14.17 26.49
C PRO A 112 18.82 -13.41 25.23
N GLY A 113 19.40 -12.22 25.45
CA GLY A 113 20.13 -11.46 24.44
C GLY A 113 21.58 -11.92 24.26
N TYR A 114 22.22 -11.37 23.23
CA TYR A 114 23.67 -11.36 23.03
C TYR A 114 24.09 -9.95 22.58
N LYS A 115 25.39 -9.70 22.63
CA LYS A 115 26.02 -8.48 22.12
C LYS A 115 26.92 -8.80 20.93
N LEU A 116 27.32 -7.78 20.18
CA LEU A 116 28.24 -7.89 19.03
C LEU A 116 29.61 -7.23 19.27
N ASP A 117 29.78 -6.61 20.44
CA ASP A 117 30.94 -5.82 20.87
C ASP A 117 32.29 -6.54 20.65
N HIS A 118 32.35 -7.85 20.92
CA HIS A 118 33.56 -8.66 20.70
C HIS A 118 33.83 -8.92 19.22
N ILE A 119 32.77 -9.15 18.42
CA ILE A 119 32.90 -9.40 16.98
C ILE A 119 33.39 -8.16 16.24
N ILE A 120 32.94 -6.98 16.64
CA ILE A 120 33.39 -5.71 16.05
C ILE A 120 34.89 -5.52 16.30
N LYS A 121 35.35 -5.72 17.55
CA LYS A 121 36.77 -5.62 17.91
C LYS A 121 37.64 -6.74 17.32
N GLU A 122 37.07 -7.92 17.05
CA GLU A 122 37.75 -9.00 16.32
C GLU A 122 37.85 -8.75 14.81
N ARG A 123 36.89 -8.03 14.21
CA ARG A 123 36.87 -7.73 12.76
C ARG A 123 37.64 -6.45 12.42
N TYR A 124 37.62 -5.46 13.31
CA TYR A 124 38.30 -4.18 13.17
C TYR A 124 39.23 -3.96 14.37
N PRO A 125 40.49 -4.40 14.29
CA PRO A 125 41.46 -4.25 15.37
C PRO A 125 41.85 -2.79 15.60
N THR A 126 41.94 -1.99 14.52
CA THR A 126 42.18 -0.55 14.59
C THR A 126 40.89 0.24 14.30
N PHE A 127 40.89 1.52 14.67
CA PHE A 127 39.77 2.41 14.37
C PHE A 127 39.69 2.79 12.89
N ILE A 128 40.83 2.86 12.19
CA ILE A 128 40.90 3.18 10.76
C ILE A 128 40.30 2.03 9.93
N ASP A 129 40.55 0.77 10.31
CA ASP A 129 39.91 -0.39 9.67
C ASP A 129 38.39 -0.36 9.79
N ALA A 130 37.86 0.18 10.90
CA ALA A 130 36.42 0.36 11.05
C ALA A 130 35.88 1.46 10.11
N LEU A 131 36.56 2.62 10.05
CA LEU A 131 36.14 3.74 9.17
C LEU A 131 36.13 3.35 7.68
N ARG A 132 37.07 2.52 7.22
CA ARG A 132 37.11 2.04 5.83
C ARG A 132 35.90 1.19 5.42
N ASP A 133 35.24 0.55 6.38
CA ASP A 133 34.07 -0.33 6.16
C ASP A 133 32.73 0.40 6.47
N VAL A 134 32.75 1.71 6.76
CA VAL A 134 31.58 2.47 7.25
C VAL A 134 30.61 2.91 6.13
N ASP A 135 31.05 3.15 4.90
CA ASP A 135 30.23 3.60 3.74
C ASP A 135 28.96 2.75 3.53
N ASP A 136 29.18 1.44 3.53
CA ASP A 136 28.17 0.38 3.39
C ASP A 136 27.20 0.38 4.59
N SER A 137 27.74 0.67 5.78
CA SER A 137 27.00 0.73 7.06
C SER A 137 26.09 1.96 7.14
N LEU A 138 26.56 3.13 6.67
CA LEU A 138 25.81 4.38 6.60
C LEU A 138 24.68 4.24 5.59
N SER A 139 25.00 3.85 4.36
CA SER A 139 24.03 3.71 3.27
C SER A 139 22.90 2.74 3.65
N MET A 140 23.21 1.64 4.34
CA MET A 140 22.20 0.72 4.90
C MET A 140 21.39 1.32 6.06
N CYS A 141 21.97 2.14 6.94
CA CYS A 141 21.22 2.80 8.02
C CYS A 141 20.29 3.89 7.48
N PHE A 142 20.74 4.72 6.54
CA PHE A 142 19.91 5.70 5.85
C PHE A 142 18.77 5.04 5.05
N LEU A 143 19.02 3.92 4.35
CA LEU A 143 17.96 3.15 3.71
C LEU A 143 16.91 2.65 4.72
N PHE A 144 17.34 2.08 5.85
CA PHE A 144 16.43 1.59 6.89
C PHE A 144 15.69 2.70 7.64
N SER A 145 16.22 3.93 7.67
CA SER A 145 15.58 5.08 8.33
C SER A 145 14.29 5.51 7.59
N THR A 146 14.31 5.47 6.25
CA THR A 146 13.16 5.82 5.38
C THR A 146 12.04 4.78 5.40
N PHE A 147 12.30 3.53 5.78
CA PHE A 147 11.29 2.48 5.73
C PHE A 147 10.12 2.75 6.71
N ALA A 148 8.91 2.79 6.14
CA ALA A 148 7.67 2.82 6.92
C ALA A 148 7.61 1.67 7.95
N ARG A 149 6.93 1.90 9.09
CA ARG A 149 6.77 0.94 10.20
C ARG A 149 5.93 -0.30 9.77
N THR A 150 6.49 -1.21 8.97
CA THR A 150 5.84 -2.44 8.49
C THR A 150 6.30 -3.69 9.25
N GLY A 151 5.40 -4.67 9.44
CA GLY A 151 5.68 -5.92 10.17
C GLY A 151 6.72 -6.87 9.54
N LYS A 152 7.37 -6.47 8.44
CA LYS A 152 8.56 -7.14 7.87
C LYS A 152 9.82 -6.83 8.69
N CYS A 153 9.99 -5.59 9.11
CA CYS A 153 11.16 -5.07 9.82
C CYS A 153 10.87 -4.90 11.32
N HIS A 154 11.90 -4.63 12.14
CA HIS A 154 11.72 -4.38 13.58
C HIS A 154 11.70 -2.87 13.84
N VAL A 155 10.67 -2.36 14.53
CA VAL A 155 10.49 -0.91 14.74
C VAL A 155 11.68 -0.30 15.49
N GLN A 156 12.15 -0.97 16.55
CA GLN A 156 13.35 -0.58 17.30
C GLN A 156 14.61 -0.46 16.41
N THR A 157 14.77 -1.30 15.37
CA THR A 157 15.91 -1.19 14.44
C THR A 157 15.78 0.04 13.55
N ILE A 158 14.58 0.37 13.08
CA ILE A 158 14.32 1.58 12.28
C ILE A 158 14.57 2.84 13.13
N GLN A 159 14.12 2.86 14.40
CA GLN A 159 14.39 3.95 15.34
C GLN A 159 15.89 4.09 15.63
N LEU A 160 16.61 2.98 15.83
CA LEU A 160 18.06 3.00 16.05
C LEU A 160 18.82 3.50 14.81
N CYS A 161 18.44 3.08 13.59
CA CYS A 161 19.03 3.60 12.36
C CYS A 161 18.81 5.11 12.21
N ARG A 162 17.58 5.60 12.45
CA ARG A 162 17.27 7.04 12.45
C ARG A 162 18.19 7.82 13.41
N ARG A 163 18.29 7.37 14.66
CA ARG A 163 19.15 8.01 15.66
C ARG A 163 20.63 8.02 15.25
N LEU A 164 21.18 6.88 14.82
CA LEU A 164 22.59 6.78 14.45
C LEU A 164 22.93 7.60 13.19
N SER A 165 22.01 7.69 12.22
CA SER A 165 22.14 8.58 11.05
C SER A 165 22.14 10.06 11.45
N VAL A 166 21.28 10.47 12.39
CA VAL A 166 21.23 11.86 12.89
C VAL A 166 22.48 12.19 13.72
N GLU A 167 22.98 11.26 14.53
CA GLU A 167 24.28 11.39 15.21
C GLU A 167 25.43 11.58 14.20
N TRP A 168 25.47 10.77 13.13
CA TRP A 168 26.48 10.91 12.08
C TRP A 168 26.41 12.30 11.40
N MET A 169 25.23 12.77 11.03
CA MET A 169 25.06 14.08 10.39
C MET A 169 25.48 15.23 11.32
N ASN A 170 25.12 15.18 12.60
CA ASN A 170 25.55 16.20 13.57
C ASN A 170 27.06 16.17 13.84
N TYR A 171 27.71 14.99 13.80
CA TYR A 171 29.18 14.90 13.82
C TYR A 171 29.80 15.63 12.63
N ILE A 172 29.38 15.33 11.40
CA ILE A 172 29.94 15.92 10.16
C ILE A 172 29.72 17.44 10.09
N ILE A 173 28.59 17.94 10.61
CA ILE A 173 28.35 19.38 10.78
C ILE A 173 29.38 19.99 11.76
N THR A 174 29.62 19.33 12.89
CA THR A 174 30.50 19.87 13.95
C THR A 174 31.98 19.80 13.56
N SER A 175 32.40 18.79 12.78
CA SER A 175 33.76 18.66 12.25
C SER A 175 34.00 19.46 10.96
N ARG A 176 32.96 20.04 10.34
CA ARG A 176 32.99 20.66 9.00
C ARG A 176 33.72 19.83 7.95
N SER A 177 33.56 18.50 8.01
CA SER A 177 34.41 17.56 7.25
C SER A 177 33.82 17.07 5.92
N LEU A 178 32.73 17.68 5.45
CA LEU A 178 32.14 17.41 4.13
C LEU A 178 33.06 17.95 3.01
N ARG A 179 33.07 17.29 1.84
CA ARG A 179 33.96 17.61 0.71
C ARG A 179 33.27 17.67 -0.65
N LYS A 180 32.46 16.66 -0.99
CA LYS A 180 31.74 16.55 -2.28
C LYS A 180 30.27 16.18 -2.05
N VAL A 181 29.37 16.71 -2.88
CA VAL A 181 27.92 16.42 -2.83
C VAL A 181 27.40 16.19 -4.25
N PHE A 182 26.59 15.16 -4.49
CA PHE A 182 26.02 14.91 -5.82
C PHE A 182 24.58 14.41 -5.74
N LEU A 183 23.68 15.07 -6.49
CA LEU A 183 22.26 14.72 -6.55
C LEU A 183 22.03 13.79 -7.75
N SER A 184 21.59 12.57 -7.48
CA SER A 184 21.28 11.57 -8.50
C SER A 184 19.82 11.11 -8.42
N ILE A 185 19.31 10.48 -9.48
CA ILE A 185 17.97 9.85 -9.49
C ILE A 185 17.81 8.80 -8.37
N LYS A 186 18.90 8.21 -7.87
CA LYS A 186 18.90 7.19 -6.79
C LYS A 186 18.80 7.81 -5.38
N GLY A 187 19.15 9.08 -5.22
CA GLY A 187 19.40 9.73 -3.94
C GLY A 187 20.62 10.65 -3.99
N ILE A 188 20.98 11.20 -2.84
CA ILE A 188 22.07 12.17 -2.69
C ILE A 188 23.31 11.44 -2.18
N TYR A 189 24.42 11.56 -2.91
CA TYR A 189 25.73 11.10 -2.50
C TYR A 189 26.44 12.19 -1.72
N TYR A 190 27.02 11.83 -0.58
CA TYR A 190 27.90 12.69 0.21
C TYR A 190 29.27 12.02 0.35
N GLN A 191 30.33 12.81 0.25
CA GLN A 191 31.68 12.40 0.63
C GLN A 191 32.23 13.34 1.70
N ALA A 192 32.72 12.76 2.79
CA ALA A 192 33.35 13.47 3.89
C ALA A 192 34.68 12.82 4.27
N GLU A 193 35.63 13.63 4.74
CA GLU A 193 36.99 13.22 5.09
C GLU A 193 37.12 13.10 6.62
N VAL A 194 37.19 11.87 7.13
CA VAL A 194 37.21 11.61 8.58
C VAL A 194 38.53 10.94 8.96
N LEU A 195 39.36 11.64 9.73
CA LEU A 195 40.71 11.20 10.12
C LEU A 195 41.56 10.74 8.91
N GLY A 196 41.54 11.53 7.84
CA GLY A 196 42.28 11.25 6.61
C GLY A 196 41.77 10.06 5.79
N GLN A 197 40.53 9.59 6.03
CA GLN A 197 39.87 8.60 5.17
C GLN A 197 38.62 9.23 4.49
N PRO A 198 38.50 9.17 3.16
CA PRO A 198 37.30 9.60 2.45
C PRO A 198 36.20 8.55 2.60
N ILE A 199 35.07 8.95 3.18
CA ILE A 199 33.89 8.12 3.47
C ILE A 199 32.76 8.60 2.56
N THR A 200 32.20 7.71 1.73
CA THR A 200 31.21 8.05 0.70
C THR A 200 29.91 7.27 0.89
N TRP A 201 28.79 7.96 1.13
CA TRP A 201 27.51 7.29 1.40
C TRP A 201 26.33 7.86 0.62
N LEU A 202 25.34 7.00 0.36
CA LEU A 202 24.11 7.35 -0.35
C LEU A 202 22.94 7.53 0.63
N VAL A 203 22.32 8.71 0.60
CA VAL A 203 21.07 9.02 1.30
C VAL A 203 19.91 9.00 0.30
N PRO A 204 18.97 8.03 0.38
CA PRO A 204 17.79 8.02 -0.48
C PRO A 204 16.82 9.14 -0.11
N TYR A 205 16.14 9.71 -1.11
CA TYR A 205 15.09 10.72 -0.90
C TYR A 205 13.97 10.18 0.02
N GLN A 206 13.33 11.08 0.78
CA GLN A 206 12.29 10.76 1.77
C GLN A 206 10.92 10.35 1.17
N PHE A 207 10.91 9.48 0.16
CA PHE A 207 9.69 8.98 -0.47
C PHE A 207 9.16 7.71 0.21
N ALA A 208 7.84 7.49 0.07
CA ALA A 208 7.15 6.33 0.65
C ALA A 208 7.46 5.04 -0.13
N HIS A 209 8.62 4.43 0.16
CA HIS A 209 9.12 3.25 -0.55
C HIS A 209 8.25 2.00 -0.34
N ASN A 210 7.64 1.54 -1.44
CA ASN A 210 6.98 0.24 -1.50
C ASN A 210 7.98 -0.89 -1.22
N HIS A 211 7.62 -1.85 -0.37
CA HIS A 211 8.53 -2.93 0.04
C HIS A 211 8.42 -4.14 -0.91
N PRO A 212 9.34 -4.37 -1.89
CA PRO A 212 9.28 -5.50 -2.81
C PRO A 212 9.18 -6.88 -2.13
N THR A 213 8.72 -7.88 -2.88
CA THR A 213 8.48 -9.24 -2.36
C THR A 213 9.69 -10.17 -2.43
N ASP A 214 10.67 -9.85 -3.27
CA ASP A 214 11.73 -10.77 -3.65
C ASP A 214 13.04 -10.54 -2.87
N VAL A 215 13.15 -9.39 -2.21
CA VAL A 215 14.24 -9.05 -1.27
C VAL A 215 14.03 -9.78 0.08
N ASP A 216 15.06 -10.48 0.57
CA ASP A 216 15.02 -11.17 1.87
C ASP A 216 15.42 -10.22 3.01
N TYR A 217 14.46 -9.41 3.47
CA TYR A 217 14.59 -8.49 4.61
C TYR A 217 15.19 -9.13 5.88
N ARG A 218 15.14 -10.46 6.03
CA ARG A 218 15.77 -11.15 7.17
C ARG A 218 17.28 -11.21 7.06
N VAL A 219 17.83 -11.19 5.85
CA VAL A 219 19.27 -11.08 5.59
C VAL A 219 19.68 -9.63 5.83
N MET A 220 18.98 -8.67 5.22
CA MET A 220 19.24 -7.24 5.42
C MET A 220 19.21 -6.84 6.90
N ALA A 221 18.18 -7.25 7.65
CA ALA A 221 18.08 -6.95 9.08
C ALA A 221 19.24 -7.52 9.91
N THR A 222 19.90 -8.60 9.48
CA THR A 222 21.10 -9.14 10.16
C THR A 222 22.40 -8.43 9.75
N PHE A 223 22.44 -7.76 8.60
CA PHE A 223 23.48 -6.79 8.28
C PHE A 223 23.24 -5.49 9.06
N THR A 224 22.02 -4.94 9.05
CA THR A 224 21.65 -3.74 9.82
C THR A 224 21.89 -3.91 11.32
N GLU A 225 21.65 -5.11 11.88
CA GLU A 225 21.98 -5.44 13.27
C GLU A 225 23.49 -5.32 13.57
N PHE A 226 24.37 -5.67 12.63
CA PHE A 226 25.81 -5.50 12.75
C PHE A 226 26.24 -4.05 12.53
N TYR A 227 25.78 -3.43 11.44
CA TYR A 227 26.09 -2.05 11.06
C TYR A 227 25.64 -1.04 12.10
N THR A 228 24.46 -1.21 12.73
CA THR A 228 24.02 -0.32 13.81
C THR A 228 24.90 -0.44 15.06
N THR A 229 25.43 -1.62 15.37
CA THR A 229 26.43 -1.76 16.44
C THR A 229 27.80 -1.21 16.05
N LEU A 230 28.24 -1.34 14.79
CA LEU A 230 29.49 -0.76 14.28
C LEU A 230 29.44 0.77 14.36
N LEU A 231 28.43 1.38 13.74
CA LEU A 231 28.22 2.83 13.70
C LEU A 231 28.05 3.40 15.12
N GLY A 232 27.45 2.66 16.06
CA GLY A 232 27.38 3.06 17.46
C GLY A 232 28.72 3.09 18.21
N PHE A 233 29.71 2.29 17.81
CA PHE A 233 31.10 2.39 18.29
C PHE A 233 31.87 3.52 17.59
N VAL A 234 31.63 3.71 16.29
CA VAL A 234 32.24 4.79 15.49
C VAL A 234 31.78 6.16 16.01
N ASN A 235 30.47 6.42 16.09
CA ASN A 235 29.90 7.64 16.65
C ASN A 235 30.44 7.93 18.05
N PHE A 236 30.46 6.93 18.95
CA PHE A 236 31.02 7.10 20.31
C PHE A 236 32.46 7.62 20.29
N ARG A 237 33.33 7.04 19.46
CA ARG A 237 34.74 7.44 19.38
C ARG A 237 34.93 8.80 18.69
N LEU A 238 34.15 9.08 17.64
CA LEU A 238 34.18 10.35 16.91
C LEU A 238 33.69 11.53 17.75
N TYR A 239 32.61 11.34 18.52
CA TYR A 239 32.15 12.32 19.51
C TYR A 239 33.20 12.56 20.60
N GLN A 240 33.84 11.48 21.10
CA GLN A 240 34.93 11.61 22.07
C GLN A 240 36.12 12.42 21.52
N SER A 241 36.48 12.29 20.23
CA SER A 241 37.55 13.10 19.62
C SER A 241 37.21 14.58 19.40
N LEU A 242 35.93 14.97 19.46
CA LEU A 242 35.51 16.39 19.43
C LEU A 242 35.14 16.93 20.82
N ASN A 243 35.50 16.22 21.90
CA ASN A 243 35.09 16.54 23.28
C ASN A 243 33.57 16.73 23.44
N LEU A 244 32.75 16.03 22.65
CA LEU A 244 31.28 16.07 22.71
C LEU A 244 30.72 15.00 23.64
N LEU A 245 29.60 15.31 24.30
CA LEU A 245 28.87 14.33 25.10
C LEU A 245 28.23 13.26 24.20
N TYR A 246 28.36 11.98 24.57
CA TYR A 246 27.73 10.86 23.87
C TYR A 246 26.92 9.97 24.85
N PRO A 247 25.63 9.66 24.57
CA PRO A 247 24.80 10.14 23.46
C PRO A 247 24.74 11.68 23.37
N PRO A 248 24.53 12.26 22.16
CA PRO A 248 24.48 13.70 21.97
C PRO A 248 23.51 14.36 22.95
N LYS A 249 23.95 15.48 23.53
CA LYS A 249 23.10 16.47 24.20
C LYS A 249 23.13 17.77 23.40
N LEU A 250 22.01 18.49 23.35
CA LEU A 250 21.96 19.87 22.87
C LEU A 250 22.65 20.79 23.88
N ASP A 251 23.24 21.90 23.41
CA ASP A 251 23.81 22.90 24.32
C ASP A 251 22.72 23.59 25.15
N VAL A 252 23.02 23.97 26.39
CA VAL A 252 22.06 24.53 27.36
C VAL A 252 21.38 25.79 26.83
N LYS A 253 22.07 26.66 26.07
CA LYS A 253 21.42 27.83 25.45
C LYS A 253 20.37 27.37 24.43
N SER A 254 20.76 26.51 23.49
CA SER A 254 19.84 25.96 22.49
C SER A 254 18.72 25.11 23.10
N GLU A 255 18.95 24.46 24.24
CA GLU A 255 17.93 23.71 24.97
C GLU A 255 16.93 24.65 25.66
N VAL A 256 17.38 25.81 26.16
CA VAL A 256 16.51 26.88 26.71
C VAL A 256 15.71 27.56 25.61
N ASP A 257 16.35 27.96 24.49
CA ASP A 257 15.67 28.57 23.35
C ASP A 257 14.59 27.64 22.79
N LEU A 258 14.90 26.33 22.68
CA LEU A 258 13.95 25.29 22.25
C LEU A 258 13.02 24.78 23.36
N LYS A 259 13.03 25.37 24.56
CA LYS A 259 12.07 25.10 25.65
C LYS A 259 11.16 26.29 25.92
N ALA A 260 11.68 27.51 25.89
CA ALA A 260 10.94 28.74 26.21
C ALA A 260 9.76 29.02 25.27
N GLU A 261 9.76 28.48 24.04
CA GLU A 261 8.64 28.59 23.09
C GLU A 261 7.67 27.38 23.08
N PHE A 262 7.92 26.31 23.85
CA PHE A 262 7.19 25.03 23.71
C PHE A 262 6.86 24.37 25.06
N ASP A 263 6.06 25.06 25.88
CA ASP A 263 5.59 24.58 27.20
C ASP A 263 4.11 24.14 27.17
N GLU A 264 3.75 23.27 26.21
CA GLU A 264 2.49 22.48 26.24
C GLU A 264 2.78 20.99 25.98
N ASP A 265 2.48 20.14 26.98
CA ASP A 265 2.77 18.71 26.97
C ASP A 265 2.00 17.93 25.89
N TYR A 266 2.69 17.52 24.82
CA TYR A 266 2.13 16.64 23.78
C TYR A 266 3.04 15.46 23.37
N ALA A 267 4.30 15.45 23.80
CA ALA A 267 5.29 14.45 23.35
C ALA A 267 5.95 13.73 24.55
N MET A 268 6.14 12.42 24.42
CA MET A 268 7.10 11.71 25.27
C MET A 268 8.49 12.30 24.98
N ASP A 269 9.14 12.82 26.03
CA ASP A 269 10.37 13.63 26.00
C ASP A 269 11.47 13.11 25.04
N SER A 270 11.60 11.78 24.94
CA SER A 270 12.56 11.11 24.06
C SER A 270 12.25 11.11 22.55
N GLU A 271 11.01 11.24 22.08
CA GLU A 271 10.72 11.45 20.64
C GLU A 271 10.87 12.95 20.29
N SER A 272 10.46 13.87 21.18
CA SER A 272 10.73 15.33 21.08
C SER A 272 12.22 15.64 20.90
N TYR A 273 13.06 15.07 21.76
CA TYR A 273 14.51 15.28 21.74
C TYR A 273 15.17 14.82 20.42
N LEU A 274 14.73 13.68 19.87
CA LEU A 274 15.27 13.17 18.60
C LEU A 274 14.81 14.00 17.40
N GLU A 275 13.62 14.59 17.42
CA GLU A 275 13.15 15.49 16.37
C GLU A 275 13.86 16.86 16.42
N LYS A 276 14.21 17.36 17.62
CA LYS A 276 15.08 18.53 17.79
C LYS A 276 16.51 18.27 17.26
N LEU A 277 17.11 17.10 17.53
CA LEU A 277 18.40 16.71 16.93
C LEU A 277 18.33 16.50 15.40
N ALA A 278 17.19 16.03 14.89
CA ALA A 278 16.95 15.84 13.45
C ALA A 278 16.61 17.15 12.71
N ALA A 279 16.55 18.28 13.40
CA ALA A 279 16.47 19.61 12.78
C ALA A 279 17.82 20.08 12.23
N LEU A 280 18.94 19.63 12.81
CA LEU A 280 20.33 20.01 12.42
C LEU A 280 20.68 21.51 12.55
N SER A 281 19.79 22.33 13.11
CA SER A 281 20.00 23.78 13.30
C SER A 281 20.74 24.11 14.60
N ALA A 282 20.43 23.41 15.70
CA ALA A 282 21.02 23.66 17.02
C ALA A 282 22.48 23.18 17.16
N SER A 283 23.16 23.66 18.22
CA SER A 283 24.54 23.26 18.58
C SER A 283 24.54 22.16 19.65
N LEU A 284 25.59 21.33 19.66
CA LEU A 284 25.75 20.24 20.62
C LEU A 284 26.54 20.66 21.87
N ALA A 285 26.22 20.06 23.01
CA ALA A 285 26.93 20.23 24.27
C ALA A 285 28.30 19.52 24.27
N ARG A 286 29.34 20.30 24.57
CA ARG A 286 30.70 19.82 24.86
C ARG A 286 30.80 19.30 26.30
N VAL A 287 31.78 18.42 26.55
CA VAL A 287 32.12 17.88 27.88
C VAL A 287 32.80 18.94 28.76
N VAL A 288 33.53 19.88 28.13
CA VAL A 288 34.14 21.04 28.77
C VAL A 288 33.65 22.28 28.03
N SER A 289 33.21 23.30 28.77
CA SER A 289 32.85 24.60 28.22
C SER A 289 34.10 25.49 28.11
N THR A 290 34.93 25.24 27.10
CA THR A 290 35.95 26.21 26.69
C THR A 290 35.25 27.42 26.08
N ALA A 291 35.23 28.52 26.84
CA ALA A 291 35.38 29.83 26.21
C ALA A 291 36.83 29.91 25.71
N GLU A 292 37.04 30.58 24.57
CA GLU A 292 38.38 30.75 23.98
C GLU A 292 39.13 29.42 23.74
N ASP A 293 38.59 28.59 22.84
CA ASP A 293 39.47 27.83 21.94
C ASP A 293 40.14 28.86 21.01
N GLU A 294 41.23 29.50 21.44
CA GLU A 294 42.18 30.08 20.48
C GLU A 294 42.68 28.93 19.58
N GLU A 295 42.80 29.15 18.26
CA GLU A 295 43.45 28.19 17.36
C GLU A 295 44.96 28.19 17.64
N ALA A 296 45.35 27.55 18.75
CA ALA A 296 46.74 27.37 19.15
C ALA A 296 47.45 26.57 18.05
N GLU A 297 48.31 27.25 17.29
CA GLU A 297 49.09 26.65 16.21
C GLU A 297 49.94 25.51 16.78
N LEU A 298 49.55 24.28 16.46
CA LEU A 298 50.30 23.08 16.81
C LEU A 298 51.54 23.03 15.92
N ASP A 299 52.68 23.38 16.50
CA ASP A 299 54.01 23.33 15.89
C ASP A 299 54.20 22.03 15.09
N GLN A 300 54.23 22.14 13.76
CA GLN A 300 54.30 20.98 12.87
C GLN A 300 55.75 20.54 12.72
N PHE A 301 56.21 19.73 13.70
CA PHE A 301 57.50 19.05 13.61
C PHE A 301 57.58 18.20 12.32
N PRO A 302 58.58 18.42 11.45
CA PRO A 302 58.77 17.62 10.25
C PRO A 302 58.91 16.13 10.57
N ALA A 303 58.29 15.27 9.77
CA ALA A 303 58.56 13.84 9.83
C ALA A 303 59.97 13.56 9.29
N GLU A 304 60.68 12.58 9.87
CA GLU A 304 62.03 12.20 9.42
C GLU A 304 62.00 11.66 7.98
N GLY A 305 62.29 12.54 7.01
CA GLY A 305 62.38 12.21 5.58
C GLY A 305 61.29 12.77 4.66
N GLU A 306 60.49 13.76 5.07
CA GLU A 306 59.61 14.52 4.15
C GLU A 306 60.40 15.65 3.44
N ASP A 307 60.32 15.71 2.11
CA ASP A 307 60.94 16.77 1.28
C ASP A 307 60.18 18.09 1.37
N ALA A 308 60.87 19.22 1.21
CA ALA A 308 60.28 20.57 1.32
C ALA A 308 59.07 20.79 0.39
N GLU A 309 59.13 20.32 -0.86
CA GLU A 309 58.00 20.40 -1.80
C GLU A 309 56.76 19.64 -1.31
N THR A 310 56.95 18.54 -0.57
CA THR A 310 55.84 17.74 -0.02
C THR A 310 55.21 18.41 1.21
N LEU A 311 56.01 19.14 2.00
CA LEU A 311 55.53 20.01 3.08
C LEU A 311 54.74 21.21 2.53
N GLU A 312 55.27 21.92 1.53
CA GLU A 312 54.58 23.06 0.91
C GLU A 312 53.26 22.64 0.22
N ALA A 313 53.27 21.51 -0.51
CA ALA A 313 52.06 20.97 -1.13
C ALA A 313 50.99 20.59 -0.08
N ARG A 314 51.41 20.02 1.05
CA ARG A 314 50.55 19.65 2.18
C ARG A 314 49.97 20.88 2.88
N GLU A 315 50.79 21.91 3.13
CA GLU A 315 50.32 23.20 3.64
C GLU A 315 49.29 23.85 2.70
N LYS A 316 49.56 23.88 1.39
CA LYS A 316 48.64 24.45 0.40
C LYS A 316 47.31 23.71 0.39
N LEU A 317 47.35 22.38 0.41
CA LEU A 317 46.14 21.54 0.47
C LEU A 317 45.37 21.73 1.78
N GLN A 318 46.07 21.91 2.91
CA GLN A 318 45.45 22.26 4.19
C GLN A 318 44.74 23.62 4.12
N LYS A 319 45.42 24.65 3.59
CA LYS A 319 44.86 26.01 3.38
C LYS A 319 43.63 25.98 2.46
N GLU A 320 43.64 25.17 1.40
CA GLU A 320 42.45 24.93 0.55
C GLU A 320 41.30 24.25 1.32
N GLN A 321 41.58 23.24 2.15
CA GLN A 321 40.55 22.61 2.98
C GLN A 321 39.95 23.59 3.98
N ASP A 322 40.76 24.44 4.61
CA ASP A 322 40.31 25.41 5.60
C ASP A 322 39.51 26.57 5.00
N ALA A 323 39.84 26.97 3.76
CA ALA A 323 38.97 27.83 2.96
C ALA A 323 37.62 27.15 2.67
N GLN A 324 37.61 25.87 2.24
CA GLN A 324 36.36 25.14 1.97
C GLN A 324 35.49 25.02 3.24
N LYS A 325 36.07 24.79 4.44
CA LYS A 325 35.35 24.74 5.73
C LYS A 325 34.62 26.05 6.10
N LYS A 326 35.02 27.19 5.52
CA LYS A 326 34.49 28.53 5.83
C LYS A 326 33.65 29.12 4.66
N LEU A 327 33.35 28.33 3.63
CA LEU A 327 32.74 28.74 2.36
C LEU A 327 31.44 29.57 2.47
N PHE A 328 30.57 29.29 3.44
CA PHE A 328 29.31 30.03 3.67
C PHE A 328 29.27 30.71 5.06
N GLU A 329 30.44 30.93 5.68
CA GLU A 329 30.54 31.59 6.98
C GLU A 329 30.06 33.05 6.89
N GLY A 330 29.24 33.47 7.86
CA GLY A 330 28.56 34.78 7.85
C GLY A 330 27.27 34.86 7.00
N LEU A 331 26.93 33.86 6.18
CA LEU A 331 25.67 33.86 5.43
C LEU A 331 24.49 33.39 6.30
N LYS A 332 23.38 34.16 6.25
CA LYS A 332 22.06 33.77 6.74
C LYS A 332 21.18 33.34 5.57
N LEU A 333 20.86 32.04 5.49
CA LEU A 333 20.04 31.46 4.43
C LEU A 333 18.69 30.95 4.94
N TYR A 334 17.62 31.43 4.29
CA TYR A 334 16.25 31.02 4.60
C TYR A 334 15.73 29.99 3.57
N LEU A 335 15.24 28.84 4.04
CA LEU A 335 14.69 27.77 3.20
C LEU A 335 13.17 27.89 3.04
N ASN A 336 12.68 27.97 1.80
CA ASN A 336 11.25 28.03 1.52
C ASN A 336 10.56 26.65 1.57
N ARG A 337 9.22 26.63 1.66
CA ARG A 337 8.41 25.44 1.98
C ARG A 337 8.52 24.27 1.00
N GLU A 338 8.70 24.52 -0.29
CA GLU A 338 8.85 23.46 -1.30
C GLU A 338 10.23 22.79 -1.31
N VAL A 339 11.24 23.46 -0.75
CA VAL A 339 12.65 23.09 -0.85
C VAL A 339 12.98 21.94 0.12
N PRO A 340 13.79 20.93 -0.28
CA PRO A 340 14.10 19.79 0.59
C PRO A 340 14.99 20.20 1.77
N ARG A 341 14.37 20.50 2.92
CA ARG A 341 15.02 21.02 4.14
C ARG A 341 16.26 20.23 4.58
N GLU A 342 16.12 18.93 4.83
CA GLU A 342 17.18 18.12 5.47
C GLU A 342 18.54 18.13 4.75
N PRO A 343 18.64 17.85 3.43
CA PRO A 343 19.94 17.89 2.75
C PRO A 343 20.54 19.29 2.69
N LEU A 344 19.74 20.34 2.52
CA LEU A 344 20.25 21.71 2.43
C LEU A 344 20.67 22.25 3.80
N ALA A 345 19.88 22.00 4.85
CA ALA A 345 20.27 22.31 6.22
C ALA A 345 21.56 21.57 6.62
N PHE A 346 21.71 20.31 6.25
CA PHE A 346 22.95 19.55 6.45
C PHE A 346 24.15 20.20 5.73
N VAL A 347 24.07 20.40 4.41
CA VAL A 347 25.18 20.93 3.61
C VAL A 347 25.57 22.34 4.05
N LEU A 348 24.60 23.25 4.20
CA LEU A 348 24.86 24.64 4.59
C LEU A 348 25.49 24.74 5.98
N ARG A 349 25.04 23.93 6.96
CA ARG A 349 25.61 23.93 8.32
C ARG A 349 27.03 23.35 8.36
N CYS A 350 27.36 22.36 7.52
CA CYS A 350 28.73 21.84 7.37
C CYS A 350 29.74 22.90 6.91
N PHE A 351 29.31 23.95 6.22
CA PHE A 351 30.16 25.01 5.66
C PHE A 351 30.00 26.37 6.36
N GLY A 352 29.53 26.38 7.61
CA GLY A 352 29.51 27.55 8.49
C GLY A 352 28.27 28.45 8.43
N ALA A 353 27.28 28.15 7.58
CA ALA A 353 26.10 28.99 7.43
C ALA A 353 25.15 28.95 8.64
N GLN A 354 24.35 30.02 8.78
CA GLN A 354 23.17 30.05 9.64
C GLN A 354 21.91 29.78 8.80
N VAL A 355 21.19 28.70 9.11
CA VAL A 355 20.03 28.24 8.32
C VAL A 355 18.73 28.38 9.11
N SER A 356 17.64 28.77 8.44
CA SER A 356 16.29 28.73 9.01
C SER A 356 15.20 28.39 8.01
N TRP A 357 13.98 28.22 8.53
CA TRP A 357 12.75 27.88 7.82
C TRP A 357 11.53 28.26 8.67
N ASP A 358 10.34 28.21 8.07
CA ASP A 358 9.08 28.59 8.73
C ASP A 358 8.77 27.68 9.93
N LYS A 359 8.60 28.29 11.11
CA LYS A 359 8.26 27.60 12.38
C LYS A 359 7.01 26.71 12.25
N SER A 360 6.09 27.03 11.33
CA SER A 360 4.88 26.23 11.06
C SER A 360 5.15 24.87 10.40
N LEU A 361 6.33 24.66 9.81
CA LEU A 361 6.67 23.45 9.07
C LEU A 361 7.25 22.35 9.97
N CYS A 362 8.20 22.70 10.83
CA CYS A 362 8.91 21.75 11.68
C CYS A 362 9.76 22.44 12.75
N ILE A 363 9.94 21.75 13.88
CA ILE A 363 10.71 22.20 15.05
C ILE A 363 12.16 22.53 14.64
N GLY A 364 12.72 23.59 15.24
CA GLY A 364 14.12 23.99 15.08
C GLY A 364 14.37 25.20 14.16
N GLY A 365 13.33 25.93 13.75
CA GLY A 365 13.48 27.24 13.09
C GLY A 365 14.08 28.26 14.07
N THR A 366 15.16 28.91 13.66
CA THR A 366 16.01 29.83 14.46
C THR A 366 15.68 31.31 14.28
N TYR A 367 15.14 31.72 13.12
CA TYR A 367 14.74 33.09 12.80
C TYR A 367 13.62 33.08 11.74
N ASP A 368 12.85 34.17 11.65
CA ASP A 368 11.63 34.26 10.83
C ASP A 368 11.87 34.88 9.45
N VAL A 369 10.93 34.72 8.51
CA VAL A 369 10.98 35.27 7.14
C VAL A 369 11.26 36.78 7.13
N ALA A 370 10.75 37.49 8.13
CA ALA A 370 10.81 38.94 8.26
C ALA A 370 12.17 39.48 8.77
N ASP A 371 13.13 38.63 9.14
CA ASP A 371 14.47 39.08 9.56
C ASP A 371 15.19 39.80 8.40
N GLU A 372 15.51 41.09 8.60
CA GLU A 372 16.20 41.94 7.61
C GLU A 372 17.67 41.54 7.40
N THR A 373 18.23 40.69 8.26
CA THR A 373 19.62 40.19 8.15
C THR A 373 19.75 38.91 7.31
N ILE A 374 18.66 38.40 6.74
CA ILE A 374 18.68 37.30 5.76
C ILE A 374 19.34 37.78 4.46
N THR A 375 20.42 37.11 4.03
CA THR A 375 21.15 37.49 2.80
C THR A 375 20.67 36.71 1.57
N HIS A 376 20.27 35.44 1.75
CA HIS A 376 19.80 34.58 0.67
C HIS A 376 18.52 33.83 1.07
N GLN A 377 17.59 33.67 0.13
CA GLN A 377 16.37 32.89 0.30
C GLN A 377 16.26 31.85 -0.83
N ILE A 378 16.28 30.56 -0.44
CA ILE A 378 16.30 29.45 -1.39
C ILE A 378 14.86 29.08 -1.77
N VAL A 379 14.55 29.11 -3.07
CA VAL A 379 13.19 29.00 -3.65
C VAL A 379 13.23 28.16 -4.92
N ASP A 380 12.25 27.25 -5.08
CA ASP A 380 12.12 26.32 -6.22
C ASP A 380 10.85 26.61 -7.06
N ARG A 381 10.31 27.82 -6.95
CA ARG A 381 9.10 28.29 -7.65
C ARG A 381 9.42 29.47 -8.57
N PRO A 382 8.86 29.54 -9.79
CA PRO A 382 9.09 30.66 -10.70
C PRO A 382 8.48 31.98 -10.20
N ASN A 383 7.35 31.93 -9.48
CA ASN A 383 6.71 33.09 -8.88
C ASN A 383 6.63 32.93 -7.35
N THR A 384 6.95 34.01 -6.63
CA THR A 384 6.82 34.13 -5.17
C THR A 384 5.93 35.33 -4.87
N ASP A 385 4.84 35.11 -4.12
CA ASP A 385 3.79 36.14 -3.92
C ASP A 385 4.26 37.37 -3.11
N GLN A 386 5.38 37.25 -2.38
CA GLN A 386 6.02 38.34 -1.64
C GLN A 386 7.55 38.22 -1.74
N GLN A 387 8.21 39.25 -2.25
CA GLN A 387 9.66 39.35 -2.34
C GLN A 387 10.18 40.53 -1.52
N TYR A 388 11.35 40.39 -0.92
CA TYR A 388 12.06 41.44 -0.20
C TYR A 388 13.30 41.88 -0.99
N ILE A 389 13.54 43.18 -1.08
CA ILE A 389 14.63 43.75 -1.90
C ILE A 389 16.02 43.51 -1.27
N ASN A 390 16.08 43.21 0.03
CA ASN A 390 17.32 43.09 0.81
C ASN A 390 18.10 41.76 0.61
N ARG A 391 17.58 40.80 -0.17
CA ARG A 391 18.06 39.41 -0.20
C ARG A 391 18.03 38.81 -1.61
N TYR A 392 18.98 37.91 -1.90
CA TYR A 392 19.01 37.19 -3.17
C TYR A 392 18.08 35.96 -3.14
N TYR A 393 17.26 35.82 -4.18
CA TYR A 393 16.44 34.63 -4.41
C TYR A 393 17.19 33.67 -5.33
N VAL A 394 17.47 32.46 -4.87
CA VAL A 394 18.28 31.47 -5.63
C VAL A 394 17.65 30.08 -5.59
N GLN A 395 17.83 29.32 -6.66
CA GLN A 395 17.38 27.94 -6.78
C GLN A 395 18.29 26.98 -5.99
N PRO A 396 17.78 25.84 -5.48
CA PRO A 396 18.54 24.94 -4.59
C PRO A 396 19.88 24.44 -5.12
N GLN A 397 20.05 24.37 -6.45
CA GLN A 397 21.26 23.83 -7.08
C GLN A 397 22.53 24.64 -6.77
N TRP A 398 22.41 25.97 -6.64
CA TRP A 398 23.51 26.89 -6.35
C TRP A 398 24.36 26.46 -5.12
N VAL A 399 23.70 25.89 -4.10
CA VAL A 399 24.37 25.40 -2.89
C VAL A 399 25.27 24.20 -3.18
N PHE A 400 24.81 23.25 -4.00
CA PHE A 400 25.55 22.03 -4.30
C PHE A 400 26.69 22.29 -5.28
N ASP A 401 26.45 23.14 -6.29
CA ASP A 401 27.46 23.50 -7.28
C ASP A 401 28.57 24.36 -6.67
N SER A 402 28.24 25.32 -5.79
CA SER A 402 29.26 26.13 -5.08
C SER A 402 30.16 25.27 -4.19
N VAL A 403 29.59 24.25 -3.53
CA VAL A 403 30.34 23.30 -2.69
C VAL A 403 31.30 22.46 -3.53
N ASN A 404 30.86 21.96 -4.68
CA ASN A 404 31.69 21.16 -5.59
C ASN A 404 32.76 22.02 -6.31
N GLY A 405 32.41 23.26 -6.66
CA GLY A 405 33.33 24.26 -7.23
C GLY A 405 34.32 24.86 -6.21
N LYS A 406 34.24 24.48 -4.92
CA LYS A 406 35.01 25.06 -3.80
C LYS A 406 34.86 26.59 -3.60
N LEU A 407 33.94 27.25 -4.31
CA LEU A 407 33.81 28.71 -4.33
C LEU A 407 32.34 29.14 -4.40
N VAL A 408 32.01 30.30 -3.83
CA VAL A 408 30.63 30.83 -3.86
C VAL A 408 30.33 31.33 -5.26
N LEU A 409 29.50 30.58 -6.01
CA LEU A 409 29.24 30.88 -7.42
C LEU A 409 28.39 32.15 -7.60
N PRO A 410 28.49 32.84 -8.76
CA PRO A 410 27.58 33.92 -9.10
C PRO A 410 26.11 33.49 -8.99
N VAL A 411 25.28 34.30 -8.35
CA VAL A 411 23.86 33.96 -8.08
C VAL A 411 22.96 34.08 -9.32
N VAL A 412 23.42 34.78 -10.37
CA VAL A 412 22.61 35.18 -11.54
C VAL A 412 22.08 33.99 -12.32
N ASP A 413 22.95 33.02 -12.59
CA ASP A 413 22.64 31.80 -13.37
C ASP A 413 21.69 30.84 -12.62
N TYR A 414 21.44 31.14 -11.34
CA TYR A 414 20.63 30.34 -10.41
C TYR A 414 19.37 31.08 -9.91
N PHE A 415 19.02 32.24 -10.47
CA PHE A 415 17.78 32.94 -10.11
C PHE A 415 16.53 32.13 -10.51
N PRO A 416 15.41 32.18 -9.75
CA PRO A 416 14.19 31.47 -10.08
C PRO A 416 13.66 31.80 -11.48
N GLY A 417 13.39 30.76 -12.28
CA GLY A 417 12.93 30.90 -13.67
C GLY A 417 14.03 30.95 -14.72
N VAL A 418 15.30 31.08 -14.33
CA VAL A 418 16.46 30.90 -15.22
C VAL A 418 16.69 29.41 -15.49
N THR A 419 17.14 29.08 -16.70
CA THR A 419 17.64 27.75 -17.08
C THR A 419 18.96 27.46 -16.37
N LEU A 420 18.92 26.57 -15.37
CA LEU A 420 20.08 26.20 -14.57
C LEU A 420 21.17 25.52 -15.41
N PRO A 421 22.46 25.69 -15.06
CA PRO A 421 23.54 24.90 -15.64
C PRO A 421 23.41 23.41 -15.28
N PRO A 422 24.01 22.49 -16.04
CA PRO A 422 24.08 21.06 -15.70
C PRO A 422 24.81 20.78 -14.38
N HIS A 423 24.19 19.98 -13.51
CA HIS A 423 24.79 19.52 -12.25
C HIS A 423 25.84 18.43 -12.50
N LEU A 424 27.11 18.83 -12.65
CA LEU A 424 28.22 17.92 -12.93
C LEU A 424 28.59 17.04 -11.73
N SER A 425 29.04 15.80 -12.01
CA SER A 425 29.47 14.85 -10.97
C SER A 425 30.90 15.15 -10.50
N PRO A 426 31.13 15.47 -9.21
CA PRO A 426 32.47 15.71 -8.66
C PRO A 426 33.26 14.40 -8.41
N PHE A 427 32.70 13.25 -8.79
CA PHE A 427 33.28 11.92 -8.58
C PHE A 427 33.95 11.33 -9.83
N VAL A 428 33.93 12.05 -10.96
CA VAL A 428 34.67 11.66 -12.16
C VAL A 428 36.06 12.30 -12.13
N GLU A 429 37.08 11.45 -12.14
CA GLU A 429 38.48 11.83 -12.34
C GLU A 429 38.79 11.55 -13.82
N GLU A 430 38.93 12.62 -14.61
CA GLU A 430 39.33 12.57 -16.02
C GLU A 430 40.81 12.22 -16.15
N LYS A 431 41.14 11.48 -17.20
CA LYS A 431 42.51 11.18 -17.63
C LYS A 431 42.90 12.07 -18.81
N ASP A 432 44.20 12.17 -19.06
CA ASP A 432 44.72 12.83 -20.26
C ASP A 432 44.16 12.15 -21.53
N GLY A 433 43.24 12.85 -22.22
CA GLY A 433 42.51 12.35 -23.39
C GLY A 433 40.98 12.27 -23.24
N ASP A 434 40.44 12.34 -22.01
CA ASP A 434 38.98 12.36 -21.81
C ASP A 434 38.37 13.73 -22.19
N TYR A 435 37.18 13.73 -22.80
CA TYR A 435 36.47 14.98 -23.16
C TYR A 435 36.01 15.75 -21.92
N VAL A 436 36.56 16.96 -21.72
CA VAL A 436 36.22 17.86 -20.61
C VAL A 436 35.07 18.80 -21.02
N PRO A 437 33.89 18.77 -20.34
CA PRO A 437 32.78 19.65 -20.70
C PRO A 437 33.13 21.15 -20.55
N PRO A 438 32.65 22.04 -21.45
CA PRO A 438 33.01 23.46 -21.44
C PRO A 438 32.57 24.21 -20.17
N GLU A 439 31.56 23.72 -19.47
CA GLU A 439 31.13 24.24 -18.16
C GLU A 439 32.15 23.93 -17.06
N LYS A 440 32.82 22.77 -17.13
CA LYS A 440 33.91 22.41 -16.22
C LYS A 440 35.14 23.29 -16.48
N LEU A 441 35.43 23.60 -17.75
CA LEU A 441 36.47 24.58 -18.12
C LEU A 441 36.14 25.98 -17.58
N LYS A 442 34.88 26.45 -17.72
CA LYS A 442 34.43 27.72 -17.11
C LYS A 442 34.59 27.74 -15.58
N LEU A 443 34.30 26.64 -14.89
CA LEU A 443 34.53 26.51 -13.44
C LEU A 443 36.03 26.52 -13.08
N MET A 444 36.89 25.89 -13.88
CA MET A 444 38.35 25.93 -13.70
C MET A 444 38.93 27.34 -13.94
N ALA A 445 38.46 28.07 -14.95
CA ALA A 445 38.84 29.47 -15.20
C ALA A 445 38.43 30.38 -14.03
N LEU A 446 37.21 30.23 -13.51
CA LEU A 446 36.75 30.93 -12.31
C LEU A 446 37.59 30.60 -11.06
N GLN A 447 38.05 29.35 -10.91
CA GLN A 447 39.00 28.97 -9.84
C GLN A 447 40.39 29.60 -10.00
N ARG A 448 40.82 29.92 -11.23
CA ARG A 448 42.07 30.67 -11.50
C ARG A 448 41.92 32.18 -11.35
N GLY A 449 40.69 32.68 -11.20
CA GLY A 449 40.38 34.11 -11.14
C GLY A 449 40.26 34.79 -12.51
N GLU A 450 40.24 34.00 -13.60
CA GLU A 450 40.05 34.46 -14.96
C GLU A 450 38.57 34.86 -15.16
N ARG A 451 38.32 36.03 -15.77
CA ARG A 451 36.95 36.43 -16.16
C ARG A 451 36.64 35.84 -17.53
N PRO A 452 35.52 35.11 -17.70
CA PRO A 452 35.12 34.67 -19.03
C PRO A 452 34.75 35.88 -19.89
N GLU A 453 35.48 36.08 -20.98
CA GLU A 453 35.09 37.03 -22.01
C GLU A 453 33.84 36.52 -22.74
N ARG A 454 32.98 37.44 -23.19
CA ARG A 454 31.78 37.11 -23.95
C ARG A 454 32.09 37.16 -25.44
N GLU A 455 32.64 36.07 -25.95
CA GLU A 455 32.66 35.85 -27.40
C GLU A 455 31.26 35.46 -27.89
N GLN A 456 31.01 35.72 -29.18
CA GLN A 456 29.67 35.78 -29.76
C GLN A 456 29.31 34.45 -30.44
N GLU A 457 28.03 34.08 -30.38
CA GLU A 457 27.46 33.04 -31.24
C GLU A 457 27.11 33.65 -32.60
N GLU A 458 27.87 33.35 -33.65
CA GLU A 458 27.44 33.52 -35.05
C GLU A 458 28.31 32.66 -35.99
N GLU A 459 27.64 31.95 -36.91
CA GLU A 459 28.07 31.41 -38.22
C GLU A 459 29.45 30.74 -38.39
N GLU A 460 29.44 29.42 -38.63
CA GLU A 460 29.85 28.83 -39.93
C GLU A 460 29.24 27.41 -40.09
N GLU A 461 28.93 27.01 -41.34
CA GLU A 461 28.17 25.80 -41.72
C GLU A 461 28.95 24.94 -42.75
N GLU A 462 28.61 23.63 -42.78
CA GLU A 462 28.81 22.67 -43.89
C GLU A 462 30.25 22.21 -44.27
N GLU A 463 30.28 21.21 -45.18
CA GLU A 463 31.42 20.48 -45.78
C GLU A 463 32.22 19.56 -44.80
N GLU A 464 32.52 18.28 -45.10
CA GLU A 464 32.48 17.49 -46.34
C GLU A 464 32.08 16.00 -46.09
N GLU A 465 31.68 15.26 -47.15
CA GLU A 465 31.28 13.84 -47.13
C GLU A 465 32.31 12.90 -47.81
N GLU A 466 32.60 11.77 -47.15
CA GLU A 466 32.73 10.37 -47.67
C GLU A 466 33.87 9.88 -48.63
N GLU A 467 34.05 8.53 -48.61
CA GLU A 467 34.83 7.61 -49.50
C GLU A 467 36.40 7.72 -49.47
N GLU A 468 37.17 6.69 -49.07
CA GLU A 468 37.56 5.41 -49.74
C GLU A 468 38.71 5.58 -50.80
N ASP A 469 39.74 4.73 -50.95
CA ASP A 469 40.07 3.41 -50.37
C ASP A 469 41.59 3.00 -50.51
N ASP A 470 41.92 1.73 -50.23
CA ASP A 470 43.06 0.87 -50.69
C ASP A 470 44.43 0.79 -49.91
N ASP A 471 44.71 -0.43 -49.42
CA ASP A 471 45.97 -1.23 -49.24
C ASP A 471 47.26 -0.63 -48.58
N ASP A 472 48.03 -1.29 -47.69
CA ASP A 472 48.21 -2.70 -47.21
C ASP A 472 48.55 -2.62 -45.65
N ASP A 473 48.89 -3.59 -44.78
CA ASP A 473 49.47 -4.96 -44.74
C ASP A 473 49.08 -5.62 -43.36
N GLU A 474 49.54 -6.84 -43.03
CA GLU A 474 49.24 -7.63 -41.80
C GLU A 474 49.97 -7.11 -40.50
N GLU A 475 49.66 -7.44 -39.22
CA GLU A 475 49.14 -8.66 -38.57
C GLU A 475 48.24 -8.43 -37.30
N GLY A 476 47.06 -9.08 -37.26
CA GLY A 476 46.39 -9.79 -36.14
C GLY A 476 46.26 -9.30 -34.66
N GLU A 477 45.02 -9.24 -34.15
CA GLU A 477 44.55 -10.04 -32.97
C GLU A 477 43.00 -10.17 -32.93
N GLU A 478 42.43 -10.91 -31.97
CA GLU A 478 41.07 -11.54 -32.05
C GLU A 478 39.84 -10.64 -31.81
N GLU A 479 38.68 -11.01 -32.40
CA GLU A 479 37.38 -10.31 -32.34
C GLU A 479 36.60 -10.53 -31.01
N GLU A 480 35.93 -9.49 -30.49
CA GLU A 480 34.73 -9.64 -29.64
C GLU A 480 33.54 -8.85 -30.26
N GLU A 481 32.49 -9.55 -30.73
CA GLU A 481 31.25 -8.94 -31.23
C GLU A 481 30.53 -8.16 -30.11
N MET A 482 30.26 -6.87 -30.32
CA MET A 482 29.56 -6.01 -29.36
C MET A 482 28.04 -5.98 -29.65
N ASP A 483 27.22 -6.31 -28.65
CA ASP A 483 25.81 -6.70 -28.80
C ASP A 483 24.87 -5.51 -29.07
N ASP A 484 24.14 -5.57 -30.17
CA ASP A 484 23.26 -4.50 -30.72
C ASP A 484 22.08 -4.11 -29.80
N GLU A 485 21.82 -4.88 -28.73
CA GLU A 485 20.68 -4.65 -27.83
C GLU A 485 20.78 -3.31 -27.04
N GLU A 486 21.96 -2.88 -26.57
CA GLU A 486 22.09 -1.73 -25.65
C GLU A 486 21.67 -0.39 -26.29
N LEU A 487 22.04 -0.14 -27.56
CA LEU A 487 21.68 1.07 -28.30
C LEU A 487 20.16 1.22 -28.52
N THR A 488 19.41 0.12 -28.43
CA THR A 488 17.94 0.15 -28.56
C THR A 488 17.24 0.51 -27.25
N ASP A 489 17.77 0.07 -26.10
CA ASP A 489 17.14 0.29 -24.80
C ASP A 489 17.34 1.73 -24.28
N GLU A 490 18.47 2.35 -24.59
CA GLU A 490 18.74 3.79 -24.43
C GLU A 490 17.62 4.66 -25.05
N LYS A 491 17.25 4.38 -26.31
CA LYS A 491 16.22 5.11 -27.06
C LYS A 491 14.81 4.83 -26.50
N ASN A 492 14.54 3.60 -26.05
CA ASN A 492 13.29 3.26 -25.35
C ASN A 492 13.12 4.00 -24.02
N LEU A 493 14.22 4.22 -23.28
CA LEU A 493 14.21 4.92 -22.00
C LEU A 493 13.78 6.39 -22.17
N LYS A 494 14.37 7.07 -23.15
CA LYS A 494 14.13 8.49 -23.47
C LYS A 494 12.68 8.76 -23.96
N GLU A 495 12.01 7.82 -24.66
CA GLU A 495 10.57 7.96 -24.99
C GLU A 495 9.66 7.80 -23.75
N MET A 496 10.03 6.95 -22.78
CA MET A 496 9.23 6.73 -21.57
C MET A 496 9.23 7.94 -20.62
N GLU A 497 10.32 8.70 -20.54
CA GLU A 497 10.39 9.88 -19.67
C GLU A 497 9.50 11.04 -20.17
N LYS A 498 9.52 11.31 -21.49
CA LYS A 498 8.65 12.32 -22.11
C LYS A 498 7.14 12.05 -21.91
N GLN A 499 6.74 10.79 -21.68
CA GLN A 499 5.34 10.42 -21.39
C GLN A 499 4.97 10.52 -19.90
N ARG A 500 5.93 10.76 -19.01
CA ARG A 500 5.75 10.68 -17.54
C ARG A 500 5.55 12.03 -16.85
N THR A 501 5.87 13.13 -17.52
CA THR A 501 5.81 14.50 -16.98
C THR A 501 4.40 15.11 -16.96
N GLN A 502 3.47 14.64 -17.80
CA GLN A 502 2.10 15.16 -17.89
C GLN A 502 1.16 14.54 -16.83
N GLY A 503 1.39 14.83 -15.53
CA GLY A 503 0.95 13.97 -14.42
C GLY A 503 0.13 14.55 -13.25
N LYS A 504 -0.24 15.84 -13.23
CA LYS A 504 -1.03 16.56 -12.17
C LYS A 504 -0.44 16.65 -10.75
N ALA A 505 -0.34 17.88 -10.24
CA ALA A 505 -0.14 18.18 -8.81
C ALA A 505 -1.45 18.09 -8.00
N LEU A 506 -1.33 17.97 -6.67
CA LEU A 506 -2.45 18.03 -5.71
C LEU A 506 -2.10 18.89 -4.48
N SER A 507 -3.04 19.72 -4.05
CA SER A 507 -2.88 20.70 -2.95
C SER A 507 -3.37 20.16 -1.61
N VAL A 508 -2.62 20.44 -0.52
CA VAL A 508 -2.98 20.05 0.86
C VAL A 508 -3.44 21.27 1.66
N LYS A 509 -4.50 21.11 2.48
CA LYS A 509 -4.88 22.02 3.56
C LYS A 509 -4.98 21.26 4.89
N VAL A 510 -4.73 21.96 5.99
CA VAL A 510 -4.59 21.41 7.35
C VAL A 510 -5.75 21.86 8.23
N THR A 511 -6.13 21.05 9.22
CA THR A 511 -7.05 21.41 10.31
C THR A 511 -6.48 20.98 11.68
N PRO A 512 -6.76 21.70 12.78
CA PRO A 512 -6.11 21.45 14.08
C PRO A 512 -6.50 20.11 14.74
N GLY A 513 -5.61 19.55 15.53
CA GLY A 513 -5.82 18.29 16.26
C GLY A 513 -6.21 18.49 17.73
N LYS A 514 -7.04 17.60 18.27
CA LYS A 514 -7.25 17.42 19.73
C LYS A 514 -6.38 16.29 20.28
N ALA A 515 -6.03 16.39 21.56
CA ALA A 515 -5.21 15.42 22.30
C ALA A 515 -5.79 14.00 22.31
N LYS A 516 -4.91 13.01 22.53
CA LYS A 516 -5.21 11.59 22.27
C LYS A 516 -4.59 10.64 23.30
N MET A 517 -5.42 9.82 23.93
CA MET A 517 -5.02 8.78 24.88
C MET A 517 -4.15 7.68 24.24
N GLU A 518 -3.40 6.97 25.09
CA GLU A 518 -2.57 5.82 24.70
C GLU A 518 -3.39 4.71 24.03
N ASN A 519 -2.89 4.22 22.88
CA ASN A 519 -3.70 3.49 21.93
C ASN A 519 -3.54 1.96 22.09
N ARG A 520 -4.33 1.34 22.99
CA ARG A 520 -4.37 -0.12 23.26
C ARG A 520 -4.37 -1.02 22.01
N MET A 521 -4.96 -0.59 20.90
CA MET A 521 -4.94 -1.39 19.66
C MET A 521 -3.52 -1.61 19.08
N ARG A 522 -2.54 -0.76 19.42
CA ARG A 522 -1.15 -0.91 18.99
C ARG A 522 -0.44 -2.03 19.75
N THR A 523 -0.54 -2.05 21.08
CA THR A 523 0.00 -3.15 21.89
C THR A 523 -0.68 -4.47 21.53
N GLU A 524 -2.01 -4.50 21.38
CA GLU A 524 -2.72 -5.68 20.89
C GLU A 524 -2.24 -6.17 19.51
N GLN A 525 -1.90 -5.27 18.57
CA GLN A 525 -1.38 -5.69 17.26
C GLN A 525 0.04 -6.25 17.34
N GLU A 526 0.89 -5.69 18.21
CA GLU A 526 2.23 -6.20 18.47
C GLU A 526 2.17 -7.57 19.19
N GLU A 527 1.24 -7.74 20.14
CA GLU A 527 0.94 -9.03 20.78
C GLU A 527 0.38 -10.06 19.79
N LYS A 528 -0.66 -9.72 19.00
CA LYS A 528 -1.22 -10.60 17.96
C LYS A 528 -0.18 -10.96 16.88
N ALA A 529 0.88 -10.17 16.72
CA ALA A 529 2.03 -10.49 15.87
C ALA A 529 3.07 -11.40 16.57
N GLU A 530 3.34 -11.19 17.87
CA GLU A 530 4.10 -12.14 18.70
C GLU A 530 3.40 -13.51 18.76
N GLU A 531 2.10 -13.56 19.04
CA GLU A 531 1.29 -14.79 19.07
C GLU A 531 1.37 -15.57 17.77
N LYS A 532 1.24 -14.91 16.60
CA LYS A 532 1.38 -15.57 15.29
C LYS A 532 2.80 -16.10 15.07
N ARG A 533 3.83 -15.38 15.54
CA ARG A 533 5.23 -15.87 15.53
C ARG A 533 5.42 -17.06 16.48
N LEU A 534 4.86 -16.99 17.69
CA LEU A 534 4.87 -18.05 18.69
C LEU A 534 4.16 -19.29 18.17
N ALA A 535 2.93 -19.19 17.67
CA ALA A 535 2.16 -20.29 17.08
C ALA A 535 2.93 -21.03 15.96
N ILE A 536 3.57 -20.30 15.04
CA ILE A 536 4.43 -20.88 13.98
C ILE A 536 5.69 -21.54 14.58
N MET A 537 6.12 -21.16 15.79
CA MET A 537 7.10 -21.93 16.56
C MET A 537 6.48 -23.12 17.30
N MET A 538 5.24 -23.03 17.81
CA MET A 538 4.53 -24.04 18.61
C MET A 538 4.36 -25.38 17.89
N MET A 539 4.03 -25.36 16.60
CA MET A 539 3.75 -26.54 15.77
C MET A 539 4.79 -27.66 15.91
N LYS A 540 4.36 -28.93 15.90
CA LYS A 540 5.27 -30.08 15.95
C LYS A 540 6.09 -30.17 14.65
N LYS A 541 7.26 -30.80 14.71
CA LYS A 541 8.25 -30.79 13.62
C LYS A 541 7.73 -31.30 12.26
N LYS A 542 6.78 -32.26 12.26
CA LYS A 542 6.10 -32.75 11.04
C LYS A 542 5.06 -31.74 10.52
N GLU A 543 4.21 -31.23 11.41
CA GLU A 543 3.17 -30.22 11.12
C GLU A 543 3.79 -28.92 10.56
N LYS A 544 4.89 -28.46 11.16
CA LYS A 544 5.65 -27.29 10.68
C LYS A 544 6.22 -27.49 9.29
N TYR A 545 6.80 -28.66 9.00
CA TYR A 545 7.29 -28.97 7.65
C TYR A 545 6.15 -29.00 6.62
N LEU A 546 4.97 -29.49 6.99
CA LEU A 546 3.78 -29.45 6.14
C LEU A 546 3.30 -28.01 5.92
N TYR A 547 3.23 -27.19 6.97
CA TYR A 547 2.90 -25.75 6.88
C TYR A 547 3.88 -24.98 6.01
N ASP A 548 5.19 -25.14 6.23
CA ASP A 548 6.24 -24.50 5.42
C ASP A 548 6.14 -24.95 3.94
N LYS A 549 5.80 -26.22 3.67
CA LYS A 549 5.57 -26.76 2.31
C LYS A 549 4.29 -26.20 1.67
N ILE A 550 3.20 -26.03 2.42
CA ILE A 550 1.95 -25.40 1.96
C ILE A 550 2.18 -23.91 1.65
N MET A 551 2.88 -23.20 2.55
CA MET A 551 3.18 -21.78 2.36
C MET A 551 4.21 -21.54 1.25
N PHE A 552 5.16 -22.44 1.05
CA PHE A 552 6.03 -22.45 -0.13
C PHE A 552 5.21 -22.68 -1.42
N GLY A 553 4.27 -23.64 -1.42
CA GLY A 553 3.35 -23.86 -2.53
C GLY A 553 2.49 -22.63 -2.87
N LYS A 554 1.93 -21.96 -1.86
CA LYS A 554 1.20 -20.68 -2.05
C LYS A 554 2.12 -19.59 -2.61
N LYS A 555 3.31 -19.38 -2.03
CA LYS A 555 4.28 -18.37 -2.52
C LYS A 555 4.82 -18.67 -3.92
N ARG A 556 4.94 -19.94 -4.31
CA ARG A 556 5.30 -20.35 -5.67
C ARG A 556 4.17 -20.00 -6.63
N LYS A 557 2.92 -20.41 -6.34
CA LYS A 557 1.75 -20.08 -7.18
C LYS A 557 1.54 -18.58 -7.35
N VAL A 558 1.77 -17.77 -6.31
CA VAL A 558 1.73 -16.30 -6.41
C VAL A 558 2.83 -15.76 -7.33
N ARG A 559 4.07 -16.26 -7.25
CA ARG A 559 5.14 -15.83 -8.17
C ARG A 559 4.94 -16.32 -9.61
N GLU A 560 4.37 -17.50 -9.81
CA GLU A 560 3.95 -18.00 -11.12
C GLU A 560 2.84 -17.12 -11.71
N ALA A 561 1.82 -16.76 -10.91
CA ALA A 561 0.77 -15.84 -11.31
C ALA A 561 1.31 -14.42 -11.64
N ASN A 562 2.21 -13.88 -10.82
CA ASN A 562 2.83 -12.58 -11.07
C ASN A 562 3.72 -12.60 -12.32
N LYS A 563 4.47 -13.69 -12.57
CA LYS A 563 5.27 -13.85 -13.80
C LYS A 563 4.39 -14.01 -15.04
N LEU A 564 3.22 -14.67 -14.92
CA LEU A 564 2.22 -14.73 -15.98
C LEU A 564 1.53 -13.38 -16.21
N ALA A 565 1.26 -12.59 -15.17
CA ALA A 565 0.73 -11.23 -15.30
C ALA A 565 1.74 -10.29 -15.97
N ALA A 566 3.02 -10.36 -15.58
CA ALA A 566 4.11 -9.63 -16.23
C ALA A 566 4.27 -10.03 -17.71
N LYS A 567 4.28 -11.33 -18.03
CA LYS A 567 4.31 -11.80 -19.42
C LYS A 567 3.08 -11.38 -20.23
N ARG A 568 1.88 -11.37 -19.62
CA ARG A 568 0.67 -10.85 -20.29
C ARG A 568 0.77 -9.36 -20.55
N LYS A 569 1.24 -8.56 -19.58
CA LYS A 569 1.46 -7.12 -19.76
C LYS A 569 2.46 -6.87 -20.90
N ALA A 570 3.63 -7.52 -20.87
CA ALA A 570 4.64 -7.40 -21.93
C ALA A 570 4.09 -7.82 -23.31
N HIS A 571 3.33 -8.91 -23.40
CA HIS A 571 2.69 -9.32 -24.66
C HIS A 571 1.57 -8.37 -25.10
N GLU A 572 0.78 -7.80 -24.18
CA GLU A 572 -0.22 -6.80 -24.50
C GLU A 572 0.43 -5.52 -25.02
N ASP A 573 1.51 -5.06 -24.38
CA ASP A 573 2.25 -3.85 -24.73
C ASP A 573 3.04 -4.03 -26.05
N ALA A 574 3.69 -5.17 -26.26
CA ALA A 574 4.22 -5.57 -27.57
C ALA A 574 3.11 -5.59 -28.63
N SER A 575 1.93 -6.15 -28.33
CA SER A 575 0.79 -6.12 -29.26
C SER A 575 0.18 -4.73 -29.49
N LYS A 576 0.51 -3.73 -28.65
CA LYS A 576 0.16 -2.32 -28.86
C LYS A 576 1.22 -1.64 -29.73
N ALA A 577 2.51 -1.92 -29.52
CA ALA A 577 3.60 -1.51 -30.40
C ALA A 577 3.40 -2.04 -31.83
N ASP A 578 3.03 -3.32 -31.96
CA ASP A 578 2.74 -3.96 -33.24
C ASP A 578 1.51 -3.33 -33.93
N LYS A 579 0.52 -2.87 -33.15
CA LYS A 579 -0.64 -2.12 -33.65
C LYS A 579 -0.35 -0.63 -33.91
N LYS A 580 0.68 -0.03 -33.28
CA LYS A 580 1.28 1.27 -33.67
C LYS A 580 1.98 1.10 -35.04
N LYS A 581 2.90 0.14 -35.19
CA LYS A 581 3.62 -0.15 -36.45
C LYS A 581 2.65 -0.48 -37.60
N LYS A 582 1.62 -1.31 -37.35
CA LYS A 582 0.54 -1.62 -38.32
C LYS A 582 -0.51 -0.51 -38.51
N LYS A 583 -0.43 0.60 -37.75
CA LYS A 583 -1.15 1.86 -38.06
C LYS A 583 -0.30 2.80 -38.91
N ALA A 584 1.00 2.93 -38.62
CA ALA A 584 1.93 3.71 -39.42
C ALA A 584 2.00 3.20 -40.87
N LYS A 585 2.21 1.88 -41.06
CA LYS A 585 2.11 1.20 -42.37
C LYS A 585 0.67 1.09 -42.94
N LYS A 586 -0.28 1.91 -42.47
CA LYS A 586 -1.66 2.01 -43.01
C LYS A 586 -2.12 3.44 -43.34
N HIS A 587 -1.19 4.40 -43.37
CA HIS A 587 -1.42 5.71 -44.00
C HIS A 587 -0.90 5.81 -45.44
N SER A 588 -0.37 4.70 -45.99
CA SER A 588 -0.17 4.50 -47.43
C SER A 588 -0.90 3.22 -47.87
N ALA A 589 -1.32 3.20 -49.14
CA ALA A 589 -2.12 2.16 -49.82
C ALA A 589 -3.49 1.81 -49.19
N ALA A 590 -4.56 2.24 -49.86
CA ALA A 590 -5.92 1.73 -49.64
C ALA A 590 -6.59 1.43 -51.00
N PHE A 591 -6.65 0.13 -51.36
CA PHE A 591 -7.38 -0.53 -52.46
C PHE A 591 -7.11 -2.06 -52.24
N SER A 592 -7.94 -3.06 -52.58
CA SER A 592 -9.32 -3.07 -53.10
C SER A 592 -9.98 -4.46 -52.93
N TYR A 593 -11.30 -4.56 -53.18
CA TYR A 593 -12.13 -5.76 -53.52
C TYR A 593 -12.11 -7.08 -52.68
N THR A 594 -13.14 -7.21 -51.83
CA THR A 594 -14.23 -8.26 -51.81
C THR A 594 -14.08 -9.74 -52.25
N PHE A 595 -14.89 -10.57 -51.55
CA PHE A 595 -15.78 -11.66 -52.05
C PHE A 595 -15.38 -13.17 -51.89
N TRP A 596 -16.43 -14.03 -51.88
CA TRP A 596 -16.50 -15.51 -51.83
C TRP A 596 -16.12 -16.25 -50.52
N ILE A 597 -16.57 -17.51 -50.28
CA ILE A 597 -17.95 -18.05 -50.11
C ILE A 597 -17.91 -19.51 -49.53
N TYR A 598 -18.98 -19.92 -48.85
CA TYR A 598 -19.41 -21.28 -48.39
C TYR A 598 -18.59 -22.57 -48.67
N ALA A 599 -18.42 -23.40 -47.62
CA ALA A 599 -18.56 -24.87 -47.59
C ALA A 599 -18.57 -25.34 -46.10
N LEU A 600 -19.55 -26.09 -45.56
CA LEU A 600 -19.85 -27.55 -45.69
C LEU A 600 -18.76 -28.46 -45.04
N TRP A 601 -19.04 -29.54 -44.29
CA TRP A 601 -20.29 -30.15 -43.78
C TRP A 601 -19.97 -31.31 -42.78
N GLY A 602 -20.99 -31.88 -42.10
CA GLY A 602 -20.95 -33.17 -41.35
C GLY A 602 -20.09 -33.24 -40.07
N SER A 603 -20.49 -33.75 -38.89
CA SER A 603 -21.41 -34.82 -38.43
C SER A 603 -20.83 -36.25 -38.40
N LEU A 604 -20.63 -36.85 -37.20
CA LEU A 604 -21.43 -38.01 -36.76
C LEU A 604 -21.25 -38.44 -35.26
N GLN A 605 -22.40 -38.67 -34.64
CA GLN A 605 -22.81 -39.57 -33.55
C GLN A 605 -21.84 -40.45 -32.71
N THR A 606 -21.94 -40.25 -31.38
CA THR A 606 -22.31 -41.22 -30.31
C THR A 606 -21.71 -42.65 -30.22
N ARG A 607 -21.12 -42.95 -29.05
CA ARG A 607 -21.35 -44.12 -28.14
C ARG A 607 -20.25 -44.10 -27.05
N THR A 608 -20.36 -44.69 -25.84
CA THR A 608 -21.35 -45.59 -25.20
C THR A 608 -21.73 -45.13 -23.78
N MET A 609 -22.90 -45.57 -23.29
CA MET A 609 -23.19 -45.75 -21.86
C MET A 609 -22.77 -47.17 -21.43
N LEU A 610 -22.23 -47.35 -20.21
CA LEU A 610 -22.60 -48.48 -19.33
C LEU A 610 -21.91 -48.46 -17.94
N GLY A 611 -22.75 -48.42 -16.89
CA GLY A 611 -22.61 -49.22 -15.67
C GLY A 611 -21.45 -48.99 -14.69
N LYS A 612 -21.79 -48.51 -13.48
CA LYS A 612 -21.88 -49.37 -12.27
C LYS A 612 -22.36 -48.62 -11.02
N GLN A 613 -23.58 -48.95 -10.56
CA GLN A 613 -23.98 -48.73 -9.17
C GLN A 613 -23.17 -49.65 -8.23
N GLY A 614 -23.08 -49.31 -6.94
CA GLY A 614 -22.42 -50.17 -5.94
C GLY A 614 -21.46 -49.49 -4.96
N ARG A 615 -21.69 -48.23 -4.54
CA ARG A 615 -20.79 -47.55 -3.57
C ARG A 615 -21.39 -46.50 -2.60
N GLN A 616 -22.71 -46.24 -2.62
CA GLN A 616 -23.29 -45.10 -1.90
C GLN A 616 -23.21 -45.17 -0.37
N TRP A 617 -23.56 -46.29 0.27
CA TRP A 617 -23.82 -46.30 1.72
C TRP A 617 -22.58 -46.10 2.62
N LYS A 618 -21.37 -46.54 2.20
CA LYS A 618 -20.12 -46.21 2.91
C LYS A 618 -19.50 -44.86 2.51
N SER A 619 -20.11 -44.15 1.55
CA SER A 619 -19.71 -42.81 1.14
C SER A 619 -20.51 -41.74 1.90
N MET A 620 -21.83 -41.92 2.04
CA MET A 620 -22.70 -40.97 2.74
C MET A 620 -22.25 -40.68 4.18
N CYS A 621 -21.98 -41.69 5.00
CA CYS A 621 -21.53 -41.45 6.39
C CYS A 621 -20.18 -40.70 6.48
N LYS A 622 -19.31 -40.83 5.47
CA LYS A 622 -18.06 -40.06 5.40
C LYS A 622 -18.29 -38.63 4.93
N GLY A 623 -19.23 -38.41 4.02
CA GLY A 623 -19.71 -37.09 3.63
C GLY A 623 -20.39 -36.36 4.79
N LEU A 624 -21.23 -37.06 5.56
CA LEU A 624 -21.88 -36.54 6.76
C LEU A 624 -20.88 -36.18 7.87
N VAL A 625 -19.95 -37.07 8.23
CA VAL A 625 -18.96 -36.79 9.28
C VAL A 625 -17.95 -35.72 8.86
N LEU A 626 -17.53 -35.69 7.58
CA LEU A 626 -16.68 -34.60 7.09
C LEU A 626 -17.47 -33.28 6.99
N GLY A 627 -18.75 -33.35 6.62
CA GLY A 627 -19.68 -32.23 6.56
C GLY A 627 -19.92 -31.62 7.92
N THR A 628 -20.32 -32.40 8.93
CA THR A 628 -20.52 -31.91 10.30
C THR A 628 -19.22 -31.44 10.94
N PHE A 629 -18.07 -32.06 10.65
CA PHE A 629 -16.78 -31.55 11.10
C PHE A 629 -16.43 -30.21 10.43
N LEU A 630 -16.68 -30.05 9.13
CA LEU A 630 -16.46 -28.80 8.41
C LEU A 630 -17.44 -27.70 8.87
N THR A 631 -18.74 -28.00 9.03
CA THR A 631 -19.71 -27.02 9.53
C THR A 631 -19.43 -26.64 10.97
N SER A 632 -19.10 -27.58 11.86
CA SER A 632 -18.72 -27.25 13.25
C SER A 632 -17.41 -26.47 13.32
N CYS A 633 -16.41 -26.77 12.49
CA CYS A 633 -15.21 -25.93 12.37
C CYS A 633 -15.51 -24.54 11.78
N MET A 634 -16.47 -24.43 10.86
CA MET A 634 -16.89 -23.15 10.27
C MET A 634 -17.75 -22.32 11.24
N ILE A 635 -18.62 -22.95 12.02
CA ILE A 635 -19.39 -22.32 13.10
C ILE A 635 -18.43 -21.87 14.20
N LEU A 636 -17.43 -22.67 14.58
CA LEU A 636 -16.35 -22.23 15.46
C LEU A 636 -15.59 -21.03 14.87
N LEU A 637 -15.25 -21.02 13.58
CA LEU A 637 -14.63 -19.87 12.93
C LEU A 637 -15.56 -18.64 12.85
N TYR A 638 -16.88 -18.84 12.77
CA TYR A 638 -17.90 -17.78 12.78
C TYR A 638 -18.03 -17.18 14.17
N CYS A 639 -18.20 -18.00 15.21
CA CYS A 639 -18.25 -17.57 16.61
C CYS A 639 -16.94 -16.93 17.07
N LEU A 640 -15.78 -17.49 16.68
CA LEU A 640 -14.46 -16.89 16.94
C LEU A 640 -14.16 -15.64 16.08
N SER A 641 -15.05 -15.27 15.15
CA SER A 641 -15.01 -13.96 14.47
C SER A 641 -15.87 -12.89 15.16
N ALA A 642 -16.62 -13.27 16.20
CA ALA A 642 -17.23 -12.33 17.14
C ALA A 642 -16.38 -12.22 18.40
N PRO A 643 -15.79 -11.05 18.64
CA PRO A 643 -16.01 -10.40 19.93
C PRO A 643 -16.50 -8.97 19.74
N GLN A 644 -17.45 -8.57 20.60
CA GLN A 644 -17.97 -7.21 20.68
C GLN A 644 -17.89 -6.73 22.13
N VAL A 645 -16.70 -6.32 22.53
CA VAL A 645 -16.53 -5.44 23.69
C VAL A 645 -16.89 -4.04 23.20
N GLN A 646 -17.93 -3.43 23.76
CA GLN A 646 -18.22 -2.02 23.51
C GLN A 646 -17.05 -1.19 24.04
N ILE A 647 -16.36 -0.52 23.12
CA ILE A 647 -15.33 0.47 23.43
C ILE A 647 -15.86 1.80 22.91
N ASP A 648 -16.30 2.67 23.81
CA ASP A 648 -16.71 4.02 23.44
C ASP A 648 -15.48 4.81 22.97
N VAL A 649 -15.43 5.04 21.66
CA VAL A 649 -14.41 5.86 21.00
C VAL A 649 -14.92 7.30 20.97
N PRO A 650 -14.16 8.29 21.48
CA PRO A 650 -14.57 9.69 21.49
C PRO A 650 -15.05 10.18 20.12
N GLU A 651 -16.15 10.93 20.12
CA GLU A 651 -16.78 11.36 18.88
C GLU A 651 -15.96 12.46 18.17
N VAL A 652 -15.60 12.17 16.92
CA VAL A 652 -14.94 13.11 16.00
C VAL A 652 -15.97 13.40 14.90
N PRO A 653 -16.37 14.66 14.68
CA PRO A 653 -17.42 14.98 13.73
C PRO A 653 -17.02 14.62 12.29
N VAL A 654 -17.97 14.05 11.54
CA VAL A 654 -17.81 13.76 10.11
C VAL A 654 -17.84 15.08 9.32
N PRO A 655 -16.93 15.32 8.36
CA PRO A 655 -16.97 16.53 7.54
C PRO A 655 -18.26 16.61 6.70
N TYR A 656 -18.77 17.84 6.51
CA TYR A 656 -20.00 18.14 5.76
C TYR A 656 -20.01 17.69 4.28
N SER A 657 -18.87 17.31 3.70
CA SER A 657 -18.75 16.78 2.34
C SER A 657 -17.51 15.89 2.26
N CYS A 658 -17.61 14.77 1.55
CA CYS A 658 -16.46 13.94 1.19
C CYS A 658 -15.81 14.36 -0.14
N ALA A 659 -16.44 15.23 -0.92
CA ALA A 659 -15.97 15.66 -2.23
C ALA A 659 -15.17 16.98 -2.17
N HIS A 660 -13.95 16.98 -2.71
CA HIS A 660 -13.23 18.21 -3.05
C HIS A 660 -13.93 18.94 -4.19
N ARG A 661 -14.80 19.90 -3.87
CA ARG A 661 -15.22 20.92 -4.84
C ARG A 661 -14.02 21.81 -5.18
N PRO A 662 -13.71 22.07 -6.47
CA PRO A 662 -12.67 23.03 -6.83
C PRO A 662 -13.04 24.43 -6.34
N ALA A 663 -12.05 25.17 -5.83
CA ALA A 663 -12.27 26.42 -5.11
C ALA A 663 -12.61 27.60 -6.05
N ARG A 664 -13.88 27.68 -6.49
CA ARG A 664 -14.38 28.82 -7.28
C ARG A 664 -15.82 29.27 -6.97
N ALA A 665 -16.46 28.72 -5.93
CA ALA A 665 -17.86 29.00 -5.60
C ALA A 665 -18.12 29.09 -4.08
N TRP A 666 -17.47 30.05 -3.40
CA TRP A 666 -17.87 30.50 -2.06
C TRP A 666 -17.62 32.00 -1.87
N ALA A 667 -18.56 32.80 -2.38
CA ALA A 667 -18.72 34.19 -1.96
C ALA A 667 -19.96 34.29 -1.06
N ARG A 668 -19.74 34.58 0.23
CA ARG A 668 -20.74 34.99 1.25
C ARG A 668 -21.99 34.12 1.43
N ALA A 669 -22.04 33.42 2.57
CA ALA A 669 -23.29 33.18 3.29
C ALA A 669 -23.07 33.57 4.77
N ARG A 670 -23.90 34.45 5.32
CA ARG A 670 -24.00 34.72 6.77
C ARG A 670 -25.20 33.95 7.34
N PRO A 671 -25.20 33.56 8.62
CA PRO A 671 -26.37 32.93 9.23
C PRO A 671 -27.50 33.95 9.43
N VAL A 672 -28.73 33.52 9.19
CA VAL A 672 -29.98 34.22 9.57
C VAL A 672 -30.94 33.19 10.16
N SER A 673 -31.68 33.58 11.19
CA SER A 673 -32.61 32.75 11.95
C SER A 673 -34.01 32.68 11.34
N ASN A 674 -34.78 31.68 11.79
CA ASN A 674 -36.22 31.46 11.64
C ASN A 674 -37.06 32.58 10.98
N SER A 675 -37.79 32.25 9.92
CA SER A 675 -39.27 32.26 9.95
C SER A 675 -39.91 31.78 8.64
N SER A 676 -41.23 31.67 8.70
CA SER A 676 -42.23 31.11 7.78
C SER A 676 -42.30 31.64 6.33
N GLN A 677 -42.69 30.71 5.44
CA GLN A 677 -43.55 30.90 4.24
C GLN A 677 -42.96 31.53 2.96
N ASN A 678 -43.68 31.23 1.86
CA ASN A 678 -43.57 31.75 0.48
C ASN A 678 -42.29 31.44 -0.33
N ALA A 679 -42.40 30.46 -1.23
CA ALA A 679 -41.48 30.25 -2.34
C ALA A 679 -42.19 29.58 -3.55
N ALA A 680 -43.10 30.29 -4.21
CA ALA A 680 -43.55 29.92 -5.55
C ALA A 680 -42.67 30.62 -6.60
N GLY A 681 -42.18 29.88 -7.61
CA GLY A 681 -41.62 30.48 -8.83
C GLY A 681 -40.15 30.92 -8.79
N GLN A 682 -39.21 30.02 -8.47
CA GLN A 682 -37.84 30.09 -9.01
C GLN A 682 -37.35 28.70 -9.44
N ALA A 683 -36.97 28.55 -10.71
CA ALA A 683 -36.39 27.32 -11.25
C ALA A 683 -34.90 27.21 -10.87
N GLY A 684 -34.62 26.93 -9.60
CA GLY A 684 -33.27 26.75 -9.09
C GLY A 684 -32.56 25.57 -9.76
N THR A 685 -31.31 25.79 -10.20
CA THR A 685 -30.48 24.74 -10.81
C THR A 685 -30.17 23.63 -9.81
N CYS A 686 -30.88 22.50 -9.90
CA CYS A 686 -30.67 21.39 -8.99
C CYS A 686 -29.25 20.83 -9.11
N THR A 687 -28.62 20.48 -7.98
CA THR A 687 -27.27 19.94 -7.93
C THR A 687 -27.32 18.43 -7.67
N THR A 688 -26.71 17.64 -8.55
CA THR A 688 -26.61 16.18 -8.45
C THR A 688 -26.07 15.74 -7.08
N LYS A 689 -26.85 14.90 -6.38
CA LYS A 689 -26.48 14.30 -5.10
C LYS A 689 -25.53 13.10 -5.32
N VAL A 690 -24.44 13.09 -4.56
CA VAL A 690 -23.35 12.08 -4.64
C VAL A 690 -23.15 11.28 -3.35
N ASP A 691 -23.58 11.80 -2.21
CA ASP A 691 -23.48 11.13 -0.91
C ASP A 691 -24.80 10.38 -0.63
N ILE A 692 -24.76 9.05 -0.66
CA ILE A 692 -25.92 8.15 -0.74
C ILE A 692 -25.77 6.95 0.20
N MET A 693 -26.70 6.84 1.15
CA MET A 693 -26.92 5.64 1.94
C MET A 693 -28.03 4.81 1.29
N PHE A 694 -27.70 3.64 0.75
CA PHE A 694 -28.70 2.66 0.34
C PHE A 694 -28.80 1.55 1.39
N MET A 695 -29.89 1.55 2.17
CA MET A 695 -30.16 0.44 3.08
C MET A 695 -30.66 -0.75 2.26
N LYS A 696 -29.79 -1.76 2.12
CA LYS A 696 -30.00 -2.94 1.28
C LYS A 696 -30.80 -4.02 2.00
N THR A 697 -32.12 -3.97 1.82
CA THR A 697 -33.04 -5.05 2.17
C THR A 697 -32.77 -6.33 1.37
N HIS A 698 -33.10 -7.48 1.96
CA HIS A 698 -33.01 -8.80 1.34
C HIS A 698 -34.12 -9.06 0.32
N LYS A 699 -33.81 -9.74 -0.79
CA LYS A 699 -34.77 -10.26 -1.81
C LYS A 699 -35.66 -9.22 -2.54
N THR A 700 -35.45 -7.93 -2.31
CA THR A 700 -36.14 -6.77 -2.89
C THR A 700 -35.53 -6.27 -4.22
N ALA A 701 -35.12 -7.17 -5.11
CA ALA A 701 -34.40 -6.85 -6.36
C ALA A 701 -33.10 -6.01 -6.21
N SER A 702 -32.63 -5.79 -4.98
CA SER A 702 -31.62 -4.78 -4.60
C SER A 702 -30.24 -4.95 -5.27
N SER A 703 -29.87 -6.14 -5.73
CA SER A 703 -28.67 -6.35 -6.57
C SER A 703 -28.70 -5.60 -7.91
N THR A 704 -29.89 -5.36 -8.48
CA THR A 704 -30.05 -4.55 -9.71
C THR A 704 -29.73 -3.08 -9.42
N PHE A 705 -30.29 -2.54 -8.33
CA PHE A 705 -30.03 -1.16 -7.92
C PHE A 705 -28.57 -0.91 -7.51
N ILE A 706 -27.91 -1.92 -6.93
CA ILE A 706 -26.49 -1.82 -6.59
C ILE A 706 -25.59 -1.79 -7.83
N ASN A 707 -25.97 -2.41 -8.95
CA ASN A 707 -25.25 -2.24 -10.21
C ASN A 707 -25.32 -0.77 -10.70
N ILE A 708 -26.48 -0.12 -10.55
CA ILE A 708 -26.64 1.32 -10.81
C ILE A 708 -25.67 2.12 -9.93
N LEU A 709 -25.70 1.93 -8.60
CA LEU A 709 -24.84 2.62 -7.64
C LEU A 709 -23.34 2.40 -7.88
N PHE A 710 -22.91 1.18 -8.22
CA PHE A 710 -21.51 0.87 -8.51
C PHE A 710 -21.00 1.60 -9.75
N ARG A 711 -21.78 1.62 -10.84
CA ARG A 711 -21.42 2.38 -12.04
C ARG A 711 -21.39 3.89 -11.77
N PHE A 712 -22.38 4.42 -11.05
CA PHE A 712 -22.45 5.83 -10.68
C PHE A 712 -21.24 6.26 -9.83
N GLY A 713 -20.92 5.49 -8.78
CA GLY A 713 -19.74 5.75 -7.96
C GLY A 713 -18.42 5.66 -8.74
N GLU A 714 -18.31 4.77 -9.72
CA GLU A 714 -17.15 4.78 -10.62
C GLU A 714 -17.14 5.93 -11.65
N LYS A 715 -18.31 6.37 -12.15
CA LYS A 715 -18.45 7.55 -13.03
C LYS A 715 -17.95 8.81 -12.32
N HIS A 716 -18.30 8.96 -11.04
CA HIS A 716 -17.98 10.13 -10.22
C HIS A 716 -16.78 9.95 -9.27
N GLN A 717 -16.05 8.83 -9.36
CA GLN A 717 -14.86 8.49 -8.53
C GLN A 717 -15.11 8.53 -7.01
N LEU A 718 -16.32 8.13 -6.60
CA LEU A 718 -16.81 8.21 -5.23
C LEU A 718 -16.27 7.08 -4.33
N LYS A 719 -16.10 7.39 -3.05
CA LYS A 719 -15.55 6.49 -2.04
C LYS A 719 -16.64 5.64 -1.39
N PHE A 720 -16.60 4.32 -1.64
CA PHE A 720 -17.53 3.35 -1.07
C PHE A 720 -17.13 2.90 0.34
N ALA A 721 -18.12 2.79 1.24
CA ALA A 721 -18.01 2.04 2.49
C ALA A 721 -18.33 0.55 2.22
N PHE A 722 -17.30 -0.29 2.20
CA PHE A 722 -17.42 -1.74 1.98
C PHE A 722 -17.02 -2.55 3.22
N PRO A 723 -17.56 -3.77 3.41
CA PRO A 723 -17.06 -4.71 4.41
C PRO A 723 -15.67 -5.28 4.03
N ASP A 724 -14.94 -5.83 5.00
CA ASP A 724 -13.82 -6.74 4.72
C ASP A 724 -14.25 -8.20 4.94
N SER A 725 -13.55 -9.15 4.29
CA SER A 725 -13.73 -10.61 4.35
C SER A 725 -15.04 -11.20 3.78
N ARG A 726 -16.16 -10.47 3.89
CA ARG A 726 -17.54 -10.86 3.52
C ARG A 726 -18.15 -9.91 2.47
N ASN A 727 -19.34 -10.24 1.97
CA ASN A 727 -20.19 -9.39 1.13
C ASN A 727 -21.21 -8.56 1.93
N ASP A 728 -21.27 -8.76 3.24
CA ASP A 728 -22.20 -8.16 4.20
C ASP A 728 -21.42 -7.62 5.41
N PHE A 729 -22.04 -6.75 6.19
CA PHE A 729 -21.48 -6.20 7.43
C PHE A 729 -21.85 -7.08 8.65
N PHE A 730 -21.35 -8.31 8.68
CA PHE A 730 -21.53 -9.27 9.79
C PHE A 730 -22.99 -9.53 10.20
N TYR A 731 -23.90 -9.50 9.22
CA TYR A 731 -25.32 -9.87 9.41
C TYR A 731 -25.41 -11.29 10.00
N PRO A 732 -26.27 -11.55 11.01
CA PRO A 732 -27.39 -10.72 11.50
C PRO A 732 -27.05 -9.72 12.62
N SER A 733 -25.78 -9.51 12.97
CA SER A 733 -25.44 -8.53 14.03
C SER A 733 -25.71 -7.10 13.57
N SER A 734 -26.15 -6.23 14.50
CA SER A 734 -26.43 -4.82 14.22
C SER A 734 -25.17 -4.10 13.71
N PHE A 735 -25.35 -3.22 12.74
CA PHE A 735 -24.25 -2.54 12.06
C PHE A 735 -23.37 -1.74 13.02
N GLN A 736 -22.06 -1.72 12.74
CA GLN A 736 -21.08 -0.84 13.38
C GLN A 736 -20.03 -0.34 12.38
N ARG A 737 -19.57 0.90 12.56
CA ARG A 737 -18.50 1.49 11.72
C ARG A 737 -17.16 0.74 11.77
N SER A 738 -16.92 -0.05 12.82
CA SER A 738 -15.79 -0.98 12.95
C SER A 738 -15.77 -2.10 11.90
N GLN A 739 -16.92 -2.42 11.28
CA GLN A 739 -17.06 -3.45 10.24
C GLN A 739 -16.68 -2.95 8.84
N VAL A 740 -16.46 -1.64 8.67
CA VAL A 740 -16.08 -1.01 7.39
C VAL A 740 -14.58 -1.18 7.15
N LYS A 741 -14.24 -1.71 5.97
CA LYS A 741 -12.88 -1.92 5.49
C LYS A 741 -12.09 -0.61 5.52
N ASP A 742 -10.87 -0.70 6.07
CA ASP A 742 -9.91 0.42 6.20
C ASP A 742 -10.42 1.65 6.99
N TYR A 743 -11.53 1.54 7.74
CA TYR A 743 -12.08 2.62 8.55
C TYR A 743 -11.12 3.14 9.62
N ARG A 744 -11.13 4.46 9.82
CA ARG A 744 -10.46 5.19 10.90
C ARG A 744 -11.37 6.35 11.33
N PRO A 745 -11.41 6.74 12.62
CA PRO A 745 -12.15 7.92 13.07
C PRO A 745 -11.80 9.17 12.24
N GLY A 746 -12.83 9.92 11.83
CA GLY A 746 -12.71 11.07 10.93
C GLY A 746 -12.72 10.73 9.42
N MET A 747 -12.70 9.46 9.02
CA MET A 747 -12.90 9.08 7.61
C MET A 747 -14.39 9.04 7.24
N CYS A 748 -14.83 9.97 6.39
CA CYS A 748 -16.16 9.93 5.78
C CYS A 748 -16.18 9.05 4.50
N PHE A 749 -17.36 8.64 4.04
CA PHE A 749 -17.59 7.91 2.79
C PHE A 749 -18.76 8.52 2.01
N ASN A 750 -18.77 8.35 0.69
CA ASN A 750 -19.85 8.84 -0.17
C ASN A 750 -21.01 7.84 -0.25
N ILE A 751 -20.72 6.57 -0.59
CA ILE A 751 -21.74 5.57 -0.88
C ILE A 751 -21.61 4.37 0.05
N MET A 752 -22.72 3.94 0.64
CA MET A 752 -22.82 2.72 1.45
C MET A 752 -24.04 1.92 1.00
N CYS A 753 -23.87 0.64 0.63
CA CYS A 753 -24.92 -0.11 -0.09
C CYS A 753 -24.91 -1.66 0.08
N ASN A 754 -24.09 -2.22 0.99
CA ASN A 754 -24.07 -3.66 1.27
C ASN A 754 -25.12 -4.07 2.33
N HIS A 755 -25.44 -5.37 2.41
CA HIS A 755 -26.32 -5.89 3.47
C HIS A 755 -25.75 -5.61 4.87
N MET A 756 -26.62 -5.15 5.77
CA MET A 756 -26.37 -4.93 7.18
C MET A 756 -27.71 -5.05 7.93
N ARG A 757 -27.69 -5.24 9.24
CA ARG A 757 -28.84 -4.92 10.09
C ARG A 757 -28.69 -3.46 10.51
N PHE A 758 -29.58 -2.58 10.05
CA PHE A 758 -29.38 -1.13 10.11
C PHE A 758 -29.22 -0.62 11.55
N ASN A 759 -28.37 0.39 11.72
CA ASN A 759 -28.10 1.07 12.98
C ASN A 759 -27.81 2.54 12.66
N GLU A 760 -28.83 3.39 12.76
CA GLU A 760 -28.75 4.78 12.32
C GLU A 760 -27.57 5.53 12.95
N ALA A 761 -27.39 5.39 14.27
CA ALA A 761 -26.36 6.10 15.02
C ALA A 761 -24.94 5.77 14.53
N GLU A 762 -24.67 4.54 14.12
CA GLU A 762 -23.35 4.13 13.63
C GLU A 762 -23.16 4.37 12.12
N VAL A 763 -24.24 4.41 11.33
CA VAL A 763 -24.19 4.84 9.92
C VAL A 763 -24.00 6.36 9.81
N ALA A 764 -24.67 7.16 10.65
CA ALA A 764 -24.52 8.62 10.68
C ALA A 764 -23.09 9.09 11.04
N LYS A 765 -22.30 8.22 11.70
CA LYS A 765 -20.89 8.47 12.05
C LYS A 765 -19.90 8.12 10.91
N LEU A 766 -20.40 7.77 9.72
CA LEU A 766 -19.60 7.44 8.53
C LEU A 766 -19.87 8.34 7.32
N LEU A 767 -21.05 8.94 7.23
CA LEU A 767 -21.55 9.63 6.04
C LEU A 767 -21.83 11.10 6.36
N PRO A 768 -21.67 12.05 5.41
CA PRO A 768 -22.01 13.45 5.62
C PRO A 768 -23.46 13.69 6.08
N ALA A 769 -23.71 14.80 6.78
CA ALA A 769 -25.06 15.13 7.26
C ALA A 769 -26.10 15.31 6.12
N ASP A 770 -25.66 15.71 4.92
CA ASP A 770 -26.48 15.96 3.73
C ASP A 770 -26.68 14.70 2.83
N THR A 771 -26.31 13.52 3.33
CA THR A 771 -26.47 12.23 2.65
C THR A 771 -27.94 11.87 2.42
N ALA A 772 -28.26 11.41 1.20
CA ALA A 772 -29.57 10.87 0.87
C ALA A 772 -29.70 9.40 1.31
N TYR A 773 -30.66 9.10 2.18
CA TYR A 773 -31.00 7.76 2.65
C TYR A 773 -32.14 7.20 1.80
N ILE A 774 -31.83 6.12 1.09
CA ILE A 774 -32.73 5.43 0.16
C ILE A 774 -32.82 3.96 0.55
N THR A 775 -33.97 3.34 0.32
CA THR A 775 -34.15 1.90 0.46
C THR A 775 -35.23 1.41 -0.51
N ILE A 776 -35.50 0.11 -0.53
CA ILE A 776 -36.49 -0.51 -1.40
C ILE A 776 -37.24 -1.60 -0.65
N LEU A 777 -38.57 -1.64 -0.79
CA LEU A 777 -39.46 -2.64 -0.22
C LEU A 777 -40.12 -3.47 -1.33
N ARG A 778 -40.74 -4.57 -0.94
CA ARG A 778 -41.51 -5.48 -1.80
C ARG A 778 -42.72 -5.98 -1.03
N ASP A 779 -43.77 -6.37 -1.72
CA ASP A 779 -44.92 -7.10 -1.16
C ASP A 779 -44.43 -8.22 -0.21
N PRO A 780 -44.81 -8.20 1.09
CA PRO A 780 -44.22 -9.12 2.08
C PRO A 780 -44.50 -10.61 1.83
N ALA A 781 -45.58 -10.97 1.12
CA ALA A 781 -45.85 -12.35 0.80
C ALA A 781 -45.01 -12.83 -0.40
N GLU A 782 -44.83 -12.00 -1.44
CA GLU A 782 -43.88 -12.28 -2.52
C GLU A 782 -42.42 -12.25 -2.05
N LEU A 783 -42.12 -11.38 -1.08
CA LEU A 783 -40.85 -11.37 -0.37
C LEU A 783 -40.64 -12.68 0.36
N PHE A 784 -41.63 -13.14 1.13
CA PHE A 784 -41.56 -14.34 1.95
C PHE A 784 -41.42 -15.62 1.12
N GLU A 785 -42.15 -15.75 0.00
CA GLU A 785 -41.94 -16.85 -0.95
C GLU A 785 -40.47 -16.87 -1.44
N SER A 786 -39.92 -15.70 -1.76
CA SER A 786 -38.55 -15.60 -2.27
C SER A 786 -37.47 -15.77 -1.19
N SER A 787 -37.73 -15.34 0.05
CA SER A 787 -36.82 -15.54 1.18
C SER A 787 -36.84 -17.00 1.63
N PHE A 788 -38.02 -17.61 1.77
CA PHE A 788 -38.19 -19.02 2.14
C PHE A 788 -37.53 -19.95 1.13
N HIS A 789 -37.73 -19.73 -0.19
CA HIS A 789 -37.05 -20.50 -1.24
C HIS A 789 -35.52 -20.40 -1.15
N TYR A 790 -34.98 -19.21 -0.84
CA TYR A 790 -33.53 -18.95 -0.90
C TYR A 790 -32.78 -19.23 0.41
N PHE A 791 -33.42 -18.99 1.56
CA PHE A 791 -32.84 -19.11 2.90
C PHE A 791 -33.43 -20.27 3.72
N GLY A 792 -34.55 -20.88 3.34
CA GLY A 792 -35.19 -21.96 4.12
C GLY A 792 -34.21 -23.10 4.42
N ARG A 793 -33.47 -23.57 3.41
CA ARG A 793 -32.41 -24.59 3.57
C ARG A 793 -31.27 -24.20 4.53
N LEU A 794 -31.13 -22.92 4.90
CA LEU A 794 -30.17 -22.43 5.91
C LEU A 794 -30.76 -22.32 7.33
N ALA A 795 -32.09 -22.44 7.50
CA ALA A 795 -32.78 -22.43 8.79
C ALA A 795 -33.19 -23.88 9.19
N PRO A 796 -32.53 -24.52 10.17
CA PRO A 796 -32.65 -25.96 10.40
C PRO A 796 -34.05 -26.46 10.80
N PHE A 797 -34.91 -25.59 11.34
CA PHE A 797 -36.29 -25.96 11.69
C PHE A 797 -37.13 -26.33 10.46
N THR A 798 -36.88 -25.70 9.30
CA THR A 798 -37.57 -26.02 8.03
C THR A 798 -37.19 -27.41 7.49
N TRP A 799 -36.08 -27.99 7.92
CA TRP A 799 -35.63 -29.32 7.45
C TRP A 799 -36.58 -30.44 7.89
N LYS A 800 -37.40 -30.21 8.91
CA LYS A 800 -38.46 -31.12 9.39
C LYS A 800 -39.66 -31.19 8.44
N ILE A 801 -39.83 -30.20 7.57
CA ILE A 801 -40.96 -30.11 6.63
C ILE A 801 -40.77 -31.17 5.54
N SER A 802 -41.72 -32.09 5.43
CA SER A 802 -41.59 -33.31 4.63
C SER A 802 -42.48 -33.34 3.38
N GLY A 803 -43.43 -32.40 3.23
CA GLY A 803 -44.24 -32.25 2.02
C GLY A 803 -43.46 -31.71 0.81
N GLU A 804 -44.06 -31.81 -0.37
CA GLU A 804 -43.45 -31.36 -1.64
C GLU A 804 -43.38 -29.83 -1.72
N ASP A 805 -44.49 -29.13 -1.46
CA ASP A 805 -44.48 -27.67 -1.25
C ASP A 805 -44.21 -27.36 0.24
N LYS A 806 -42.95 -27.04 0.52
CA LYS A 806 -42.52 -26.70 1.89
C LYS A 806 -43.00 -25.33 2.37
N LEU A 807 -43.36 -24.42 1.45
CA LEU A 807 -43.88 -23.09 1.80
C LEU A 807 -45.35 -23.22 2.21
N PHE A 808 -46.12 -24.04 1.51
CA PHE A 808 -47.49 -24.43 1.87
C PHE A 808 -47.54 -25.02 3.29
N GLU A 809 -46.76 -26.07 3.54
CA GLU A 809 -46.66 -26.74 4.85
C GLU A 809 -46.20 -25.80 5.97
N PHE A 810 -45.23 -24.90 5.71
CA PHE A 810 -44.82 -23.89 6.69
C PHE A 810 -45.96 -22.93 7.01
N LEU A 811 -46.65 -22.40 5.99
CA LEU A 811 -47.76 -21.45 6.18
C LEU A 811 -48.99 -22.10 6.82
N GLN A 812 -49.15 -23.43 6.74
CA GLN A 812 -50.22 -24.15 7.44
C GLN A 812 -50.08 -24.11 8.97
N ASP A 813 -48.86 -24.22 9.50
CA ASP A 813 -48.57 -24.21 10.93
C ASP A 813 -47.20 -23.56 11.21
N PRO A 814 -47.08 -22.22 11.10
CA PRO A 814 -45.78 -21.54 11.22
C PRO A 814 -45.12 -21.75 12.60
N MET A 815 -45.93 -21.80 13.66
CA MET A 815 -45.47 -21.93 15.04
C MET A 815 -44.77 -23.27 15.32
N ARG A 816 -45.07 -24.31 14.55
CA ARG A 816 -44.38 -25.62 14.64
C ARG A 816 -43.01 -25.64 13.94
N TYR A 817 -42.76 -24.70 13.03
CA TYR A 817 -41.54 -24.63 12.21
C TYR A 817 -40.72 -23.35 12.43
N PHE A 818 -41.16 -22.47 13.32
CA PHE A 818 -40.48 -21.23 13.73
C PHE A 818 -40.11 -21.28 15.22
N ASP A 819 -38.91 -20.81 15.53
CA ASP A 819 -38.37 -20.63 16.88
C ASP A 819 -37.63 -19.29 16.87
N PRO A 820 -38.01 -18.29 17.69
CA PRO A 820 -37.30 -17.01 17.77
C PRO A 820 -35.79 -17.13 17.97
N GLU A 821 -35.35 -18.03 18.86
CA GLU A 821 -33.93 -18.24 19.19
C GLU A 821 -33.23 -19.20 18.22
N GLY A 822 -33.98 -19.78 17.26
CA GLY A 822 -33.48 -20.74 16.30
C GLY A 822 -32.39 -20.17 15.37
N TYR A 823 -31.38 -20.99 15.06
CA TYR A 823 -30.31 -20.58 14.14
C TYR A 823 -30.88 -20.22 12.75
N ASN A 824 -30.62 -18.98 12.30
CA ASN A 824 -31.17 -18.38 11.08
C ASN A 824 -32.71 -18.19 11.06
N SER A 825 -33.38 -18.19 12.22
CA SER A 825 -34.84 -17.92 12.35
C SER A 825 -35.28 -16.59 11.74
N PHE A 826 -34.46 -15.56 11.84
CA PHE A 826 -34.74 -14.18 11.40
C PHE A 826 -35.03 -14.04 9.89
N TYR A 827 -34.71 -15.03 9.05
CA TYR A 827 -35.16 -15.04 7.65
C TYR A 827 -36.64 -15.44 7.46
N LEU A 828 -37.31 -15.90 8.52
CA LEU A 828 -38.62 -16.57 8.46
C LEU A 828 -39.81 -15.77 9.02
N LYS A 829 -39.62 -14.60 9.65
CA LYS A 829 -40.70 -13.68 10.09
C LYS A 829 -40.21 -12.22 9.98
N ASN A 830 -41.01 -11.32 9.40
CA ASN A 830 -40.80 -9.87 9.33
C ASN A 830 -39.35 -9.45 8.94
N LEU A 831 -38.89 -9.88 7.75
CA LEU A 831 -37.50 -9.72 7.31
C LEU A 831 -37.13 -8.27 6.95
N LEU A 832 -38.06 -7.47 6.42
CA LEU A 832 -37.78 -6.05 6.14
C LEU A 832 -37.55 -5.30 7.45
N PHE A 833 -38.43 -5.49 8.43
CA PHE A 833 -38.34 -4.85 9.73
C PHE A 833 -37.07 -5.27 10.50
N PHE A 834 -36.62 -6.51 10.34
CA PHE A 834 -35.31 -6.97 10.83
C PHE A 834 -34.13 -6.25 10.15
N ASP A 835 -34.16 -6.10 8.82
CA ASP A 835 -33.13 -5.40 8.05
C ASP A 835 -33.02 -3.91 8.47
N PHE A 836 -34.14 -3.26 8.83
CA PHE A 836 -34.17 -1.93 9.43
C PHE A 836 -33.59 -1.83 10.87
N GLY A 837 -33.19 -2.95 11.48
CA GLY A 837 -32.55 -2.98 12.80
C GLY A 837 -33.45 -3.39 13.94
N TYR A 838 -34.77 -3.37 13.74
CA TYR A 838 -35.77 -3.62 14.77
C TYR A 838 -35.95 -5.11 15.09
N ASP A 839 -36.82 -5.40 16.07
CA ASP A 839 -37.19 -6.75 16.46
C ASP A 839 -38.31 -7.27 15.55
N ASN A 840 -38.06 -8.41 14.89
CA ASN A 840 -38.96 -9.04 13.93
C ASN A 840 -39.98 -9.98 14.56
N THR A 841 -39.84 -10.27 15.86
CA THR A 841 -40.77 -11.12 16.61
C THR A 841 -42.04 -10.38 17.01
N LEU A 842 -42.00 -9.04 17.08
CA LEU A 842 -43.10 -8.16 17.47
C LEU A 842 -44.40 -8.43 16.70
N GLU A 843 -45.51 -8.12 17.37
CA GLU A 843 -46.86 -8.22 16.82
C GLU A 843 -47.34 -6.88 16.23
N PRO A 844 -48.19 -6.87 15.18
CA PRO A 844 -48.52 -5.65 14.43
C PRO A 844 -49.24 -4.56 15.22
N GLY A 845 -49.82 -4.90 16.37
CA GLY A 845 -50.49 -3.98 17.29
C GLY A 845 -49.57 -3.35 18.37
N ASP A 846 -48.28 -3.70 18.41
CA ASP A 846 -47.34 -3.11 19.37
C ASP A 846 -47.03 -1.64 18.99
N PRO A 847 -47.18 -0.66 19.91
CA PRO A 847 -46.91 0.76 19.62
C PRO A 847 -45.51 1.03 19.06
N ARG A 848 -44.51 0.23 19.45
CA ARG A 848 -43.13 0.34 18.96
C ARG A 848 -43.03 0.14 17.45
N VAL A 849 -43.96 -0.61 16.84
CA VAL A 849 -44.02 -0.78 15.38
C VAL A 849 -44.34 0.54 14.70
N ASP A 850 -45.32 1.30 15.20
CA ASP A 850 -45.71 2.58 14.59
C ASP A 850 -44.67 3.68 14.83
N GLU A 851 -44.04 3.69 15.99
CA GLU A 851 -42.87 4.54 16.27
C GLU A 851 -41.71 4.25 15.31
N SER A 852 -41.39 2.97 15.08
CA SER A 852 -40.36 2.55 14.12
C SER A 852 -40.70 2.88 12.67
N ILE A 853 -41.94 2.66 12.22
CA ILE A 853 -42.39 3.04 10.87
C ILE A 853 -42.25 4.55 10.67
N GLN A 854 -42.63 5.36 11.67
CA GLN A 854 -42.43 6.81 11.62
C GLN A 854 -40.95 7.21 11.64
N ALA A 855 -40.08 6.52 12.40
CA ALA A 855 -38.64 6.78 12.40
C ALA A 855 -38.03 6.52 11.01
N ILE A 856 -38.36 5.39 10.37
CA ILE A 856 -37.98 5.09 8.98
C ILE A 856 -38.49 6.20 8.04
N GLY A 857 -39.77 6.59 8.17
CA GLY A 857 -40.39 7.60 7.31
C GLY A 857 -39.80 9.01 7.44
N ARG A 858 -39.30 9.37 8.64
CA ARG A 858 -38.55 10.62 8.87
C ARG A 858 -37.12 10.55 8.34
N ARG A 859 -36.50 9.36 8.31
CA ARG A 859 -35.07 9.22 7.99
C ARG A 859 -34.76 8.95 6.52
N PHE A 860 -35.61 8.20 5.81
CA PHE A 860 -35.39 7.83 4.42
C PHE A 860 -36.06 8.82 3.46
N GLN A 861 -35.26 9.62 2.75
CA GLN A 861 -35.79 10.60 1.78
C GLN A 861 -36.53 9.94 0.62
N LEU A 862 -36.25 8.67 0.27
CA LEU A 862 -37.06 7.89 -0.67
C LEU A 862 -37.08 6.41 -0.29
N VAL A 863 -38.29 5.84 -0.22
CA VAL A 863 -38.53 4.40 -0.15
C VAL A 863 -39.11 3.96 -1.48
N MET A 864 -38.37 3.11 -2.20
CA MET A 864 -38.75 2.55 -3.50
C MET A 864 -39.60 1.28 -3.33
N LEU A 865 -40.34 0.89 -4.37
CA LEU A 865 -41.11 -0.35 -4.41
C LEU A 865 -40.65 -1.23 -5.58
N VAL A 866 -40.51 -2.54 -5.36
CA VAL A 866 -40.14 -3.50 -6.43
C VAL A 866 -41.26 -3.64 -7.47
N GLU A 867 -42.52 -3.53 -7.04
CA GLU A 867 -43.70 -3.63 -7.91
C GLU A 867 -43.78 -2.44 -8.89
N HIS A 868 -43.20 -1.31 -8.50
CA HIS A 868 -43.14 -0.05 -9.27
C HIS A 868 -41.68 0.40 -9.42
N PHE A 869 -40.81 -0.53 -9.85
CA PHE A 869 -39.35 -0.32 -9.88
C PHE A 869 -38.92 0.76 -10.87
N GLU A 870 -39.63 0.91 -11.98
CA GLU A 870 -39.30 1.87 -13.04
C GLU A 870 -39.73 3.28 -12.61
N GLU A 871 -40.94 3.42 -12.07
CA GLU A 871 -41.45 4.63 -11.42
C GLU A 871 -40.56 5.05 -10.23
N SER A 872 -40.10 4.07 -9.44
CA SER A 872 -39.17 4.30 -8.32
C SER A 872 -37.84 4.90 -8.78
N LEU A 873 -37.29 4.45 -9.91
CA LEU A 873 -36.07 5.02 -10.48
C LEU A 873 -36.29 6.44 -11.03
N ILE A 874 -37.48 6.76 -11.53
CA ILE A 874 -37.82 8.13 -11.95
C ILE A 874 -38.01 9.07 -10.75
N LEU A 875 -38.64 8.61 -9.66
CA LEU A 875 -38.68 9.38 -8.39
C LEU A 875 -37.28 9.57 -7.80
N LEU A 876 -36.40 8.56 -7.90
CA LEU A 876 -35.00 8.68 -7.52
C LEU A 876 -34.24 9.70 -8.38
N LYS A 877 -34.49 9.71 -9.69
CA LYS A 877 -33.91 10.66 -10.65
C LYS A 877 -34.17 12.11 -10.26
N ASP A 878 -35.41 12.40 -9.86
CA ASP A 878 -35.84 13.72 -9.39
C ASP A 878 -35.23 14.03 -8.01
N ALA A 879 -35.32 13.10 -7.06
CA ALA A 879 -34.86 13.28 -5.67
C ALA A 879 -33.32 13.45 -5.53
N LEU A 880 -32.53 12.88 -6.44
CA LEU A 880 -31.07 13.01 -6.47
C LEU A 880 -30.54 13.94 -7.58
N CYS A 881 -31.41 14.43 -8.46
CA CYS A 881 -31.06 15.19 -9.66
C CYS A 881 -29.98 14.49 -10.51
N TRP A 882 -30.33 13.28 -10.93
CA TRP A 882 -29.51 12.38 -11.76
C TRP A 882 -29.91 12.42 -13.25
N GLU A 883 -29.00 11.96 -14.11
CA GLU A 883 -29.24 11.81 -15.55
C GLU A 883 -30.00 10.50 -15.85
N MET A 884 -30.80 10.48 -16.93
CA MET A 884 -31.53 9.24 -17.33
C MET A 884 -30.56 8.09 -17.67
N ASP A 885 -29.40 8.43 -18.25
CA ASP A 885 -28.37 7.45 -18.63
C ASP A 885 -27.70 6.76 -17.42
N ASP A 886 -27.77 7.36 -16.21
CA ASP A 886 -27.25 6.73 -15.00
C ASP A 886 -28.17 5.63 -14.46
N LEU A 887 -29.48 5.68 -14.77
CA LEU A 887 -30.48 4.73 -14.28
C LEU A 887 -30.50 3.40 -15.02
N LEU A 888 -29.96 3.35 -16.24
CA LEU A 888 -30.15 2.24 -17.19
C LEU A 888 -29.75 0.90 -16.58
N PHE A 889 -30.59 -0.12 -16.66
CA PHE A 889 -30.40 -1.36 -15.90
C PHE A 889 -30.83 -2.62 -16.64
N PHE A 890 -30.28 -3.76 -16.20
CA PHE A 890 -30.78 -5.08 -16.55
C PHE A 890 -31.20 -5.80 -15.26
N LYS A 891 -32.27 -6.60 -15.31
CA LYS A 891 -32.83 -7.28 -14.14
C LYS A 891 -31.88 -8.41 -13.70
N LEU A 892 -31.03 -8.16 -12.70
CA LEU A 892 -30.00 -9.09 -12.22
C LEU A 892 -30.55 -10.04 -11.14
N ASN A 893 -29.94 -11.24 -11.03
CA ASN A 893 -30.30 -12.28 -10.05
C ASN A 893 -31.79 -12.73 -10.09
N ALA A 894 -32.47 -12.59 -11.23
CA ALA A 894 -33.83 -13.09 -11.43
C ALA A 894 -33.88 -14.63 -11.32
N ARG A 895 -34.97 -15.18 -10.76
CA ARG A 895 -35.21 -16.63 -10.77
C ARG A 895 -35.83 -17.10 -12.09
N LYS A 896 -35.59 -18.37 -12.44
CA LYS A 896 -36.33 -19.07 -13.49
C LYS A 896 -37.82 -19.07 -13.16
N GLY A 897 -38.69 -18.73 -14.12
CA GLY A 897 -40.14 -18.62 -13.89
C GLY A 897 -40.80 -19.93 -13.40
N SER A 898 -40.23 -21.10 -13.74
CA SER A 898 -40.71 -22.40 -13.26
C SER A 898 -40.29 -22.76 -11.83
N THR A 899 -39.54 -21.89 -11.14
CA THR A 899 -39.11 -22.08 -9.73
C THR A 899 -39.63 -20.95 -8.82
N ILE A 900 -40.73 -20.32 -9.21
CA ILE A 900 -41.47 -19.33 -8.41
C ILE A 900 -42.81 -19.96 -8.08
N SER A 901 -43.09 -20.16 -6.79
CA SER A 901 -44.38 -20.73 -6.38
C SER A 901 -45.48 -19.72 -6.65
N LYS A 902 -46.53 -20.12 -7.38
CA LYS A 902 -47.74 -19.30 -7.55
C LYS A 902 -48.54 -19.34 -6.25
N LEU A 903 -48.32 -18.35 -5.38
CA LEU A 903 -49.14 -18.13 -4.19
C LEU A 903 -50.62 -18.05 -4.59
N THR A 904 -51.46 -18.93 -4.04
CA THR A 904 -52.91 -18.77 -4.10
C THR A 904 -53.32 -17.53 -3.27
N PRO A 905 -54.50 -16.92 -3.49
CA PRO A 905 -54.95 -15.79 -2.68
C PRO A 905 -54.97 -16.11 -1.18
N GLU A 906 -55.35 -17.33 -0.82
CA GLU A 906 -55.34 -17.86 0.55
C GLU A 906 -53.92 -17.90 1.14
N LEU A 907 -52.95 -18.46 0.41
CA LEU A 907 -51.56 -18.52 0.87
C LEU A 907 -50.92 -17.14 0.92
N LYS A 908 -51.30 -16.22 0.02
CA LYS A 908 -50.87 -14.83 0.09
C LYS A 908 -51.40 -14.17 1.37
N ALA A 909 -52.68 -14.35 1.69
CA ALA A 909 -53.26 -13.82 2.93
C ALA A 909 -52.53 -14.36 4.18
N ARG A 910 -52.31 -15.68 4.28
CA ARG A 910 -51.57 -16.29 5.40
C ARG A 910 -50.11 -15.82 5.50
N ALA A 911 -49.45 -15.57 4.36
CA ALA A 911 -48.09 -15.03 4.35
C ALA A 911 -48.02 -13.54 4.76
N LEU A 912 -49.06 -12.74 4.47
CA LEU A 912 -49.18 -11.37 4.97
C LEU A 912 -49.54 -11.33 6.46
N GLU A 913 -50.40 -12.23 6.94
CA GLU A 913 -50.74 -12.38 8.36
C GLU A 913 -49.50 -12.73 9.19
N TRP A 914 -48.75 -13.76 8.77
CA TRP A 914 -47.50 -14.18 9.44
C TRP A 914 -46.41 -13.09 9.43
N ASN A 915 -46.36 -12.26 8.38
CA ASN A 915 -45.45 -11.13 8.26
C ASN A 915 -46.18 -9.78 8.46
N GLY A 916 -47.11 -9.72 9.43
CA GLY A 916 -48.00 -8.57 9.61
C GLY A 916 -47.31 -7.23 9.91
N VAL A 917 -46.08 -7.24 10.47
CA VAL A 917 -45.30 -6.01 10.70
C VAL A 917 -44.70 -5.50 9.39
N ASP A 918 -44.12 -6.39 8.58
CA ASP A 918 -43.67 -6.05 7.21
C ASP A 918 -44.85 -5.58 6.34
N TRP A 919 -46.06 -6.13 6.55
CA TRP A 919 -47.27 -5.68 5.85
C TRP A 919 -47.70 -4.27 6.24
N LYS A 920 -47.76 -3.96 7.55
CA LYS A 920 -48.05 -2.61 8.04
C LYS A 920 -47.03 -1.58 7.54
N LEU A 921 -45.74 -1.96 7.53
CA LEU A 921 -44.62 -1.20 6.96
C LEU A 921 -44.82 -0.95 5.44
N TYR A 922 -45.14 -2.00 4.67
CA TYR A 922 -45.36 -1.89 3.22
C TYR A 922 -46.57 -1.02 2.90
N GLN A 923 -47.69 -1.16 3.62
CA GLN A 923 -48.88 -0.33 3.43
C GLN A 923 -48.59 1.17 3.62
N HIS A 924 -47.84 1.54 4.66
CA HIS A 924 -47.44 2.93 4.92
C HIS A 924 -46.58 3.50 3.78
N PHE A 925 -45.59 2.73 3.31
CA PHE A 925 -44.70 3.20 2.24
C PHE A 925 -45.33 3.13 0.84
N ASN A 926 -46.31 2.25 0.61
CA ASN A 926 -47.12 2.26 -0.61
C ASN A 926 -47.97 3.54 -0.70
N ALA A 927 -48.65 3.93 0.39
CA ALA A 927 -49.43 5.17 0.44
C ALA A 927 -48.56 6.42 0.19
N THR A 928 -47.40 6.52 0.85
CA THR A 928 -46.48 7.67 0.67
C THR A 928 -45.72 7.64 -0.67
N PHE A 929 -45.54 6.46 -1.28
CA PHE A 929 -45.02 6.33 -2.65
C PHE A 929 -45.99 6.94 -3.68
N TRP A 930 -47.27 6.56 -3.65
CA TRP A 930 -48.26 7.13 -4.59
C TRP A 930 -48.44 8.63 -4.44
N GLN A 931 -48.41 9.16 -3.20
CA GLN A 931 -48.41 10.61 -2.96
C GLN A 931 -47.24 11.33 -3.67
N ARG A 932 -46.07 10.69 -3.79
CA ARG A 932 -44.92 11.23 -4.54
C ARG A 932 -45.10 11.09 -6.05
N VAL A 933 -45.75 10.03 -6.53
CA VAL A 933 -46.12 9.89 -7.96
C VAL A 933 -47.12 10.98 -8.38
N GLU A 934 -48.10 11.32 -7.54
CA GLU A 934 -49.00 12.47 -7.78
C GLU A 934 -48.23 13.79 -7.81
N ALA A 935 -47.36 14.04 -6.82
CA ALA A 935 -46.57 15.27 -6.73
C ALA A 935 -45.58 15.44 -7.90
N TYR A 936 -45.07 14.34 -8.47
CA TYR A 936 -44.25 14.35 -9.69
C TYR A 936 -45.09 14.56 -10.96
N GLY A 937 -46.36 14.17 -10.94
CA GLY A 937 -47.33 14.26 -12.03
C GLY A 937 -47.39 12.98 -12.87
N ARG A 938 -48.58 12.35 -12.93
CA ARG A 938 -48.80 11.06 -13.61
C ARG A 938 -48.38 11.05 -15.09
N GLU A 939 -48.70 12.10 -15.85
CA GLU A 939 -48.31 12.21 -17.27
C GLU A 939 -46.81 12.43 -17.49
N ARG A 940 -46.13 13.07 -16.52
CA ARG A 940 -44.67 13.19 -16.53
C ARG A 940 -44.05 11.83 -16.22
N MET A 941 -44.56 11.14 -15.19
CA MET A 941 -44.12 9.80 -14.78
C MET A 941 -44.22 8.80 -15.94
N ALA A 942 -45.38 8.73 -16.61
CA ALA A 942 -45.59 7.81 -17.73
C ALA A 942 -44.58 8.03 -18.88
N ARG A 943 -44.28 9.29 -19.22
CA ARG A 943 -43.32 9.64 -20.29
C ARG A 943 -41.86 9.31 -19.89
N ASP A 944 -41.45 9.68 -18.68
CA ASP A 944 -40.10 9.40 -18.18
C ASP A 944 -39.86 7.88 -18.02
N VAL A 945 -40.87 7.11 -17.59
CA VAL A 945 -40.82 5.65 -17.48
C VAL A 945 -40.73 4.98 -18.87
N GLU A 946 -41.52 5.43 -19.84
CA GLU A 946 -41.49 4.84 -21.19
C GLU A 946 -40.16 5.13 -21.91
N GLU A 947 -39.60 6.32 -21.73
CA GLU A 947 -38.27 6.68 -22.26
C GLU A 947 -37.13 5.93 -21.53
N LEU A 948 -37.31 5.56 -20.25
CA LEU A 948 -36.40 4.66 -19.52
C LEU A 948 -36.49 3.22 -20.05
N ARG A 949 -37.70 2.70 -20.35
CA ARG A 949 -37.89 1.39 -21.00
C ARG A 949 -37.20 1.35 -22.36
N ARG A 950 -37.49 2.33 -23.23
CA ARG A 950 -36.92 2.43 -24.57
C ARG A 950 -35.38 2.42 -24.55
N ARG A 951 -34.73 3.20 -23.67
CA ARG A 951 -33.27 3.15 -23.49
C ARG A 951 -32.76 1.79 -22.97
N ASN A 952 -33.49 1.14 -22.07
CA ASN A 952 -33.11 -0.18 -21.54
C ASN A 952 -33.19 -1.28 -22.61
N GLU A 953 -34.20 -1.25 -23.49
CA GLU A 953 -34.34 -2.19 -24.61
C GLU A 953 -33.27 -1.98 -25.70
N GLU A 954 -32.96 -0.72 -26.00
CA GLU A 954 -31.85 -0.33 -26.88
C GLU A 954 -30.52 -0.90 -26.34
N MET A 955 -30.24 -0.67 -25.05
CA MET A 955 -29.05 -1.22 -24.38
C MET A 955 -29.06 -2.75 -24.27
N ALA A 956 -30.19 -3.39 -24.05
CA ALA A 956 -30.30 -4.86 -24.02
C ALA A 956 -29.94 -5.45 -25.39
N THR A 957 -30.45 -4.86 -26.46
CA THR A 957 -30.16 -5.21 -27.85
C THR A 957 -28.68 -5.05 -28.20
N ILE A 958 -28.01 -4.03 -27.65
CA ILE A 958 -26.56 -3.83 -27.80
C ILE A 958 -25.75 -4.84 -26.98
N CYS A 959 -26.11 -5.09 -25.71
CA CYS A 959 -25.24 -5.77 -24.76
C CYS A 959 -25.43 -7.29 -24.65
N ILE A 960 -26.64 -7.82 -24.85
CA ILE A 960 -27.01 -9.19 -24.47
C ILE A 960 -26.97 -10.14 -25.68
N GLU A 961 -26.27 -11.27 -25.55
CA GLU A 961 -26.31 -12.34 -26.54
C GLU A 961 -27.65 -13.08 -26.47
N GLY A 962 -28.46 -13.01 -27.53
CA GLY A 962 -29.81 -13.58 -27.57
C GLY A 962 -30.90 -12.74 -26.89
N GLY A 963 -30.57 -11.54 -26.38
CA GLY A 963 -31.55 -10.58 -25.83
C GLY A 963 -32.25 -10.98 -24.52
N GLN A 964 -31.99 -12.18 -23.97
CA GLN A 964 -32.69 -12.73 -22.80
C GLN A 964 -31.73 -13.28 -21.74
N ALA A 965 -32.25 -13.49 -20.53
CA ALA A 965 -31.53 -14.16 -19.45
C ALA A 965 -31.44 -15.67 -19.69
N VAL A 966 -30.30 -16.27 -19.35
CA VAL A 966 -29.98 -17.70 -19.54
C VAL A 966 -29.72 -18.39 -18.20
N GLU A 967 -29.91 -19.71 -18.16
CA GLU A 967 -29.59 -20.52 -16.98
C GLU A 967 -28.08 -20.49 -16.67
N ALA A 968 -27.72 -20.61 -15.39
CA ALA A 968 -26.31 -20.49 -14.96
C ALA A 968 -25.35 -21.52 -15.60
N GLY A 969 -25.86 -22.65 -16.10
CA GLY A 969 -25.10 -23.64 -16.86
C GLY A 969 -24.81 -23.26 -18.32
N SER A 970 -25.56 -22.30 -18.88
CA SER A 970 -25.46 -21.81 -20.26
C SER A 970 -24.68 -20.49 -20.38
N ILE A 971 -24.13 -19.98 -19.27
CA ILE A 971 -23.29 -18.78 -19.23
C ILE A 971 -21.85 -19.15 -19.64
N GLN A 972 -21.33 -18.49 -20.67
CA GLN A 972 -20.02 -18.79 -21.27
C GLN A 972 -18.85 -18.26 -20.42
N GLU A 973 -19.00 -17.09 -19.79
CA GLU A 973 -17.99 -16.54 -18.88
C GLU A 973 -18.28 -16.92 -17.43
N THR A 974 -17.39 -17.67 -16.78
CA THR A 974 -17.47 -17.96 -15.33
C THR A 974 -17.41 -16.69 -14.46
N ALA A 975 -16.89 -15.58 -15.00
CA ALA A 975 -16.92 -14.26 -14.37
C ALA A 975 -18.33 -13.62 -14.35
N MET A 976 -19.29 -14.14 -15.12
CA MET A 976 -20.68 -13.64 -15.20
C MET A 976 -21.70 -14.58 -14.55
N GLN A 977 -21.27 -15.72 -13.98
CA GLN A 977 -22.17 -16.67 -13.34
C GLN A 977 -22.71 -16.12 -11.99
N PRO A 978 -24.02 -15.93 -11.82
CA PRO A 978 -24.58 -15.45 -10.56
C PRO A 978 -24.53 -16.53 -9.48
N TRP A 979 -24.45 -16.08 -8.22
CA TRP A 979 -24.41 -16.98 -7.07
C TRP A 979 -25.72 -17.76 -6.93
N GLN A 980 -25.61 -19.09 -6.84
CA GLN A 980 -26.74 -20.00 -6.68
C GLN A 980 -27.00 -20.33 -5.19
N PRO A 981 -28.27 -20.50 -4.78
CA PRO A 981 -28.61 -21.05 -3.47
C PRO A 981 -28.09 -22.48 -3.28
N ILE A 982 -28.23 -23.03 -2.09
CA ILE A 982 -27.74 -24.38 -1.76
C ILE A 982 -28.69 -25.43 -2.35
N GLY A 983 -28.17 -26.36 -3.15
CA GLY A 983 -28.92 -27.46 -3.76
C GLY A 983 -29.95 -27.11 -4.83
N GLU A 984 -30.01 -25.86 -5.29
CA GLU A 984 -30.85 -25.43 -6.42
C GLU A 984 -30.10 -24.43 -7.31
N LYS A 985 -30.30 -24.54 -8.63
CA LYS A 985 -29.71 -23.62 -9.63
C LYS A 985 -30.77 -22.72 -10.25
N SER A 986 -31.57 -22.08 -9.40
CA SER A 986 -32.76 -21.33 -9.81
C SER A 986 -32.47 -19.91 -10.31
N ILE A 987 -31.25 -19.37 -10.18
CA ILE A 987 -30.93 -17.97 -10.51
C ILE A 987 -30.29 -17.84 -11.90
N MET A 988 -30.93 -17.02 -12.75
CA MET A 988 -30.57 -16.73 -14.13
C MET A 988 -29.50 -15.63 -14.21
N GLY A 989 -28.70 -15.63 -15.28
CA GLY A 989 -27.74 -14.58 -15.62
C GLY A 989 -27.77 -14.26 -17.12
N TYR A 990 -26.71 -13.66 -17.66
CA TYR A 990 -26.67 -13.21 -19.05
C TYR A 990 -25.34 -13.58 -19.74
N ASN A 991 -25.38 -13.72 -21.08
CA ASN A 991 -24.18 -13.79 -21.91
C ASN A 991 -23.92 -12.42 -22.56
N LEU A 992 -22.66 -11.96 -22.52
CA LEU A 992 -22.23 -10.73 -23.19
C LEU A 992 -22.15 -10.95 -24.71
N LYS A 993 -22.78 -10.08 -25.49
CA LYS A 993 -22.74 -10.11 -26.96
C LYS A 993 -21.29 -9.97 -27.46
N LYS A 994 -20.90 -10.78 -28.45
CA LYS A 994 -19.49 -10.89 -28.88
C LYS A 994 -19.00 -9.67 -29.69
N ASN A 995 -19.85 -9.14 -30.55
CA ASN A 995 -19.55 -8.01 -31.45
C ASN A 995 -20.19 -6.71 -30.92
N ILE A 996 -19.70 -6.19 -29.78
CA ILE A 996 -20.12 -4.89 -29.22
C ILE A 996 -19.11 -3.81 -29.62
N ASP A 997 -19.60 -2.63 -30.01
CA ASP A 997 -18.76 -1.47 -30.28
C ASP A 997 -17.91 -1.05 -29.05
N LYS A 998 -16.75 -0.45 -29.33
CA LYS A 998 -15.76 -0.01 -28.34
C LYS A 998 -16.34 0.98 -27.32
N ARG A 999 -17.30 1.85 -27.69
CA ARG A 999 -17.96 2.79 -26.77
C ARG A 999 -18.75 2.04 -25.69
N HIS A 1000 -19.56 1.06 -26.11
CA HIS A 1000 -20.50 0.38 -25.22
C HIS A 1000 -19.88 -0.82 -24.49
N ARG A 1001 -18.80 -1.43 -25.00
CA ARG A 1001 -18.20 -2.66 -24.45
C ARG A 1001 -17.87 -2.61 -22.95
N LYS A 1002 -17.39 -1.47 -22.43
CA LYS A 1002 -17.09 -1.31 -20.97
C LYS A 1002 -18.37 -1.21 -20.14
N LEU A 1003 -19.38 -0.50 -20.63
CA LEU A 1003 -20.67 -0.31 -19.96
C LEU A 1003 -21.48 -1.62 -19.95
N CYS A 1004 -21.62 -2.27 -21.11
CA CYS A 1004 -22.28 -3.57 -21.24
C CYS A 1004 -21.71 -4.63 -20.29
N ARG A 1005 -20.38 -4.74 -20.20
CA ARG A 1005 -19.75 -5.70 -19.28
C ARG A 1005 -20.17 -5.43 -17.83
N LYS A 1006 -20.08 -4.17 -17.38
CA LYS A 1006 -20.47 -3.76 -16.02
C LYS A 1006 -21.94 -4.01 -15.71
N MET A 1007 -22.84 -3.71 -16.64
CA MET A 1007 -24.28 -3.92 -16.47
C MET A 1007 -24.67 -5.40 -16.35
N LEU A 1008 -23.85 -6.32 -16.88
CA LEU A 1008 -24.08 -7.76 -16.81
C LEU A 1008 -23.27 -8.46 -15.68
N THR A 1009 -22.26 -7.80 -15.09
CA THR A 1009 -21.48 -8.35 -13.96
C THR A 1009 -22.35 -8.48 -12.70
N PRO A 1010 -22.51 -9.69 -12.12
CA PRO A 1010 -23.27 -9.88 -10.87
C PRO A 1010 -22.56 -9.27 -9.65
N GLU A 1011 -23.35 -8.94 -8.63
CA GLU A 1011 -22.94 -8.16 -7.44
C GLU A 1011 -21.62 -8.62 -6.78
N LEU A 1012 -21.43 -9.92 -6.54
CA LEU A 1012 -20.23 -10.44 -5.86
C LEU A 1012 -18.96 -10.32 -6.72
N GLN A 1013 -19.10 -10.42 -8.04
CA GLN A 1013 -18.01 -10.22 -8.98
C GLN A 1013 -17.68 -8.73 -9.10
N TYR A 1014 -18.69 -7.86 -9.15
CA TYR A 1014 -18.49 -6.41 -9.17
C TYR A 1014 -17.82 -5.92 -7.87
N LEU A 1015 -18.27 -6.39 -6.69
CA LEU A 1015 -17.59 -6.16 -5.41
C LEU A 1015 -16.11 -6.61 -5.43
N THR A 1016 -15.80 -7.69 -6.15
CA THR A 1016 -14.41 -8.14 -6.33
C THR A 1016 -13.60 -7.19 -7.22
N GLU A 1017 -14.19 -6.68 -8.31
CA GLU A 1017 -13.55 -5.69 -9.19
C GLU A 1017 -13.31 -4.35 -8.46
N LEU A 1018 -14.21 -3.95 -7.54
CA LEU A 1018 -14.07 -2.79 -6.65
C LEU A 1018 -13.15 -3.05 -5.43
N GLY A 1019 -12.42 -4.18 -5.39
CA GLY A 1019 -11.37 -4.43 -4.39
C GLY A 1019 -11.88 -4.94 -3.03
N VAL A 1020 -13.08 -5.53 -2.96
CA VAL A 1020 -13.60 -6.19 -1.75
C VAL A 1020 -13.10 -7.63 -1.64
N ASN A 1021 -12.56 -7.96 -0.47
CA ASN A 1021 -11.89 -9.23 -0.20
C ASN A 1021 -12.88 -10.33 0.22
N LEU A 1022 -13.70 -10.81 -0.73
CA LEU A 1022 -14.74 -11.83 -0.51
C LEU A 1022 -14.19 -13.26 -0.22
N TRP A 1023 -13.14 -13.42 0.60
CA TRP A 1023 -12.50 -14.72 0.81
C TRP A 1023 -13.37 -15.70 1.60
N ILE A 1024 -14.21 -15.22 2.54
CA ILE A 1024 -15.14 -16.08 3.29
C ILE A 1024 -16.25 -16.56 2.37
N THR A 1025 -16.90 -15.67 1.61
CA THR A 1025 -17.93 -16.01 0.62
C THR A 1025 -17.40 -16.98 -0.44
N LYS A 1026 -16.18 -16.77 -0.95
CA LYS A 1026 -15.53 -17.66 -1.93
C LYS A 1026 -15.06 -19.00 -1.32
N LEU A 1027 -14.81 -19.06 -0.02
CA LEU A 1027 -14.55 -20.32 0.68
C LEU A 1027 -15.84 -21.11 0.88
N TRP A 1028 -16.93 -20.44 1.29
CA TRP A 1028 -18.28 -21.03 1.38
C TRP A 1028 -18.74 -21.61 0.05
N GLY A 1029 -18.54 -20.88 -1.06
CA GLY A 1029 -18.86 -21.37 -2.41
C GLY A 1029 -18.12 -22.67 -2.72
N ARG A 1030 -16.80 -22.72 -2.47
CA ARG A 1030 -16.02 -23.95 -2.64
C ARG A 1030 -16.44 -25.08 -1.71
N VAL A 1031 -16.92 -24.80 -0.50
CA VAL A 1031 -17.43 -25.83 0.42
C VAL A 1031 -18.73 -26.43 -0.11
N ARG A 1032 -19.68 -25.62 -0.59
CA ARG A 1032 -20.87 -26.09 -1.34
C ARG A 1032 -20.46 -26.97 -2.53
N ASP A 1033 -19.55 -26.47 -3.37
CA ASP A 1033 -19.10 -27.13 -4.60
C ASP A 1033 -18.32 -28.44 -4.33
N ILE A 1034 -17.75 -28.61 -3.13
CA ILE A 1034 -17.04 -29.85 -2.71
C ILE A 1034 -18.01 -30.86 -2.08
N ILE A 1035 -19.06 -30.40 -1.39
CA ILE A 1035 -20.01 -31.28 -0.70
C ILE A 1035 -21.05 -31.88 -1.68
N ASN A 1036 -21.22 -31.30 -2.88
CA ASN A 1036 -22.29 -31.63 -3.83
C ASN A 1036 -23.68 -31.49 -3.16
N TRP A 1037 -23.91 -30.33 -2.53
CA TRP A 1037 -25.09 -29.98 -1.74
C TRP A 1037 -26.06 -29.05 -2.48
#